data_AF-A0A7Y7I6A3-F1
#
_entry.id   AF-A0A7Y7I6A3-F1
#
_cell.length_a   1.000
_cell.length_b   1.000
_cell.length_c   1.000
_cell.angle_alpha   90.00
_cell.angle_beta   90.00
_cell.angle_gamma   90.00
#
_symmetry.space_group_name_H-M   'P 1'
#
loop_
_entity.id
_entity.type
_entity.pdbx_description
1 polymer ?
#
loop_
_entity_poly.entity_id
_entity_poly.type
_entity_poly.pdbx_seq_one_letter_code
_entity_poly.pdbx_strand_id
1 'polypeptide(L)'
;MSATASSKEKERPEPGAARRSERVAVIAIHGVADQKSGDTARAIASLMVNAGTPQARYSHGDCDSFIVAVPPLKAMAGNRSSKPLPPGSTRRVQPSAQAPDSIGKAFEQSLRSDFLRDEWIVGNGRPDAPAGAGKQGPTPRAMVSADAGIAFSDYLLSKWKGADNEAYEATRIRMTRIASAAGASPQQVDVHEMYWADLSRLSGVLPRIVTELFTVVFRLSLLGRDAVDRASAGAGLRQPDGKPPRRWLWLANLQRGLDWAFSNLLANLFSQLLLIGLLIAAWGVAQPHAAVLRTVLAVAVPALAVWWYCYRHGARPANRFAAAACAIAATALLHWVPAHWVVGVGCLALLGLLFDYVLRVAAARFPAVRAVGLVFLAATALLLLGHLIAKSLVPATQPLDLHDWVRAGMRAFEFMLLGIVVWWAAAVVPFLLWFVFGQIAARDGDAARGSVATGRLGLMVSMASFVALSMAIWALLTTLVEFGAAGTSYCPLIFDAASGCFDKGSTFLHLRYLRSTETFVLAAGLTLALLLYMIVVLVPSVLAEIRNGVGTAQNLGRWLSGGYRRLEAVVTGLAATSVVVAAIVGVLLLLARCGILPKDLIGGAYIEWFGPLSESVLKPLVLSAATAAAALSAFGGVLSRYVPWLRLPLDVALDVDNHFREFPRHAIPRARIFSRYVALLEHVVAQQYDRIVIVAHSQGTVISTELLRYLQHRAQWQADAGIDDRVTRLWPQLQGKVHLLTAGCPLRQLYAARFPLLYEWVGRTTTPGNSGPLASDVGASRWINLYTTGDYVGRWLWCDPPPAIDTVGGHATLWNPAPAFTAAPGGAEHDVCMGIGAHTHYFEQGGTYAARWIDSLVS
;
A
#
# COMPACT_ATOMS: atom_id res chain seq x y z
N MET A 1 55.79 51.69 67.11
CA MET A 1 54.31 51.69 67.10
C MET A 1 53.87 52.63 65.99
N SER A 2 53.51 52.11 64.82
CA SER A 2 53.17 52.90 63.63
C SER A 2 51.83 52.40 63.10
N ALA A 3 50.86 53.31 62.97
CA ALA A 3 49.52 53.04 62.49
C ALA A 3 49.40 53.45 61.01
N THR A 4 49.00 52.51 60.18
CA THR A 4 48.78 52.63 58.74
C THR A 4 47.28 52.81 58.44
N ALA A 5 46.94 53.83 57.67
CA ALA A 5 45.62 54.02 57.07
C ALA A 5 45.69 53.59 55.59
N SER A 6 44.84 52.63 55.21
CA SER A 6 44.79 51.99 53.90
C SER A 6 43.86 52.75 52.94
N SER A 7 44.35 53.01 51.73
CA SER A 7 43.64 53.62 50.61
C SER A 7 42.74 52.61 49.88
N LYS A 8 41.51 53.04 49.57
CA LYS A 8 40.52 52.32 48.76
C LYS A 8 41.06 51.97 47.37
N GLU A 9 41.10 50.68 47.05
CA GLU A 9 41.22 50.17 45.69
C GLU A 9 39.85 49.74 45.15
N LYS A 10 39.59 50.10 43.91
CA LYS A 10 38.30 50.04 43.21
C LYS A 10 38.19 48.65 42.58
N GLU A 11 37.32 47.79 43.11
CA GLU A 11 37.04 46.47 42.52
C GLU A 11 36.54 46.63 41.08
N ARG A 12 37.28 46.02 40.15
CA ARG A 12 36.87 45.81 38.75
C ARG A 12 35.69 44.83 38.73
N PRO A 13 34.68 45.04 37.87
CA PRO A 13 33.68 44.00 37.62
C PRO A 13 34.36 42.82 36.93
N GLU A 14 34.12 41.60 37.42
CA GLU A 14 34.54 40.37 36.77
C GLU A 14 34.01 40.32 35.32
N PRO A 15 34.82 39.83 34.36
CA PRO A 15 34.38 39.65 32.98
C PRO A 15 33.26 38.60 32.95
N GLY A 16 32.10 39.02 32.46
CA GLY A 16 30.88 38.23 32.43
C GLY A 16 31.08 36.84 31.85
N ALA A 17 30.45 35.86 32.49
CA ALA A 17 30.28 34.51 31.98
C ALA A 17 29.90 34.57 30.49
N ALA A 18 30.78 34.08 29.63
CA ALA A 18 30.53 34.01 28.19
C ALA A 18 29.19 33.31 27.97
N ARG A 19 28.21 34.03 27.40
CA ARG A 19 26.92 33.44 27.00
C ARG A 19 27.24 32.25 26.10
N ARG A 20 26.86 31.04 26.55
CA ARG A 20 26.92 29.83 25.75
C ARG A 20 26.25 30.11 24.40
N SER A 21 26.93 29.83 23.30
CA SER A 21 26.35 29.95 21.96
C SER A 21 25.14 29.04 21.85
N GLU A 22 24.01 29.60 21.43
CA GLU A 22 22.78 28.84 21.22
C GLU A 22 23.01 27.78 20.14
N ARG A 23 22.56 26.56 20.42
CA ARG A 23 22.70 25.39 19.53
C ARG A 23 21.32 24.95 19.06
N VAL A 24 21.13 24.91 17.74
CA VAL A 24 19.89 24.50 17.09
C VAL A 24 20.10 23.24 16.27
N ALA A 25 19.22 22.25 16.43
CA ALA A 25 19.17 21.09 15.55
C ALA A 25 18.10 21.31 14.47
N VAL A 26 18.45 21.08 13.21
CA VAL A 26 17.49 21.02 12.10
C VAL A 26 17.38 19.56 11.66
N ILE A 27 16.20 18.95 11.75
CA ILE A 27 15.95 17.58 11.30
C ILE A 27 15.27 17.62 9.94
N ALA A 28 16.01 17.28 8.89
CA ALA A 28 15.56 17.20 7.51
C ALA A 28 14.88 15.85 7.24
N ILE A 29 13.65 15.90 6.72
CA ILE A 29 12.84 14.71 6.46
C ILE A 29 12.21 14.82 5.10
N HIS A 30 12.61 13.92 4.22
CA HIS A 30 12.19 13.98 2.85
C HIS A 30 10.78 13.45 2.60
N GLY A 31 10.24 13.93 1.49
CA GLY A 31 9.04 13.38 0.85
C GLY A 31 9.31 12.16 -0.02
N VAL A 32 8.36 11.91 -0.91
CA VAL A 32 8.40 10.81 -1.87
C VAL A 32 9.37 11.17 -3.01
N ALA A 33 10.55 10.51 -3.08
CA ALA A 33 11.53 10.68 -4.16
C ALA A 33 12.66 9.63 -4.09
N ASP A 34 13.49 9.52 -5.13
CA ASP A 34 14.69 8.64 -5.25
C ASP A 34 15.93 9.20 -4.52
N GLN A 35 15.74 9.82 -3.36
CA GLN A 35 16.83 10.40 -2.58
C GLN A 35 17.74 9.32 -1.98
N LYS A 36 19.05 9.56 -2.00
CA LYS A 36 20.05 8.76 -1.29
C LYS A 36 20.23 9.31 0.12
N SER A 37 20.79 8.49 1.00
CA SER A 37 21.21 8.97 2.32
C SER A 37 22.15 10.19 2.19
N GLY A 38 21.86 11.21 2.99
CA GLY A 38 22.49 12.51 3.06
C GLY A 38 21.93 13.57 2.09
N ASP A 39 21.13 13.19 1.09
CA ASP A 39 20.72 14.13 0.04
C ASP A 39 19.81 15.24 0.58
N THR A 40 18.89 14.91 1.50
CA THR A 40 17.93 15.89 2.05
C THR A 40 18.64 16.92 2.92
N ALA A 41 19.51 16.47 3.81
CA ALA A 41 20.29 17.35 4.67
C ALA A 41 21.21 18.24 3.83
N ARG A 42 21.86 17.69 2.79
CA ARG A 42 22.69 18.46 1.87
C ARG A 42 21.87 19.50 1.10
N ALA A 43 20.67 19.17 0.66
CA ALA A 43 19.78 20.12 -0.02
C ALA A 43 19.40 21.30 0.90
N ILE A 44 18.97 21.01 2.14
CA ILE A 44 18.64 22.05 3.11
C ILE A 44 19.86 22.90 3.48
N ALA A 45 20.99 22.28 3.81
CA ALA A 45 22.20 23.02 4.13
C ALA A 45 22.66 23.91 2.97
N SER A 46 22.65 23.37 1.75
CA SER A 46 22.98 24.12 0.53
C SER A 46 22.00 25.27 0.29
N LEU A 47 20.71 25.06 0.53
CA LEU A 47 19.70 26.11 0.43
C LEU A 47 20.00 27.25 1.40
N MET A 48 20.28 26.93 2.68
CA MET A 48 20.55 27.93 3.72
C MET A 48 21.85 28.71 3.47
N VAL A 49 22.90 28.05 2.96
CA VAL A 49 24.17 28.71 2.60
C VAL A 49 24.01 29.60 1.36
N ASN A 50 23.38 29.09 0.30
CA ASN A 50 23.39 29.76 -1.01
C ASN A 50 22.30 30.82 -1.17
N ALA A 51 21.11 30.60 -0.61
CA ALA A 51 20.02 31.55 -0.77
C ALA A 51 20.32 32.88 -0.05
N GLY A 52 21.06 32.81 1.06
CA GLY A 52 21.19 33.91 2.01
C GLY A 52 19.83 34.26 2.61
N THR A 53 19.79 34.64 3.89
CA THR A 53 18.62 35.36 4.40
C THR A 53 18.98 36.82 4.59
N PRO A 54 18.04 37.75 4.42
CA PRO A 54 18.32 39.16 4.72
C PRO A 54 18.81 39.36 6.17
N GLN A 55 18.43 38.43 7.06
CA GLN A 55 18.61 38.50 8.50
C GLN A 55 19.85 37.75 9.02
N ALA A 56 20.41 36.81 8.24
CA ALA A 56 21.59 36.06 8.63
C ALA A 56 22.37 35.43 7.46
N ARG A 57 23.66 35.25 7.70
CA ARG A 57 24.58 34.51 6.84
C ARG A 57 24.90 33.16 7.47
N TYR A 58 24.81 32.11 6.65
CA TYR A 58 25.21 30.75 7.04
C TYR A 58 26.56 30.41 6.40
N SER A 59 27.43 29.77 7.16
CA SER A 59 28.67 29.16 6.66
C SER A 59 28.66 27.65 6.91
N HIS A 60 29.16 26.91 5.93
CA HIS A 60 29.27 25.45 5.99
C HIS A 60 30.42 25.03 6.94
N GLY A 61 30.17 24.00 7.75
CA GLY A 61 31.14 23.32 8.61
C GLY A 61 31.43 21.90 8.15
N ASP A 62 31.64 20.94 9.03
CA ASP A 62 31.93 19.55 8.64
C ASP A 62 30.64 18.77 8.29
N CYS A 63 30.75 17.83 7.34
CA CYS A 63 29.74 16.82 7.07
C CYS A 63 30.24 15.48 7.61
N ASP A 64 29.51 14.89 8.55
CA ASP A 64 29.88 13.62 9.18
C ASP A 64 28.71 12.64 9.19
N SER A 65 29.02 11.34 9.14
CA SER A 65 28.04 10.27 9.29
C SER A 65 28.33 9.44 10.53
N PHE A 66 27.28 8.92 11.16
CA PHE A 66 27.37 8.12 12.38
C PHE A 66 26.32 7.03 12.40
N ILE A 67 26.63 5.93 13.09
CA ILE A 67 25.72 4.79 13.21
C ILE A 67 24.80 4.99 14.42
N VAL A 68 23.49 4.93 14.17
CA VAL A 68 22.45 4.99 15.20
C VAL A 68 21.86 3.59 15.37
N ALA A 69 21.96 3.05 16.59
CA ALA A 69 21.23 1.85 16.96
C ALA A 69 19.73 2.17 17.01
N VAL A 70 18.90 1.33 16.38
CA VAL A 70 17.45 1.50 16.27
C VAL A 70 16.75 0.43 17.08
N PRO A 71 16.60 0.65 18.40
CA PRO A 71 15.84 -0.27 19.23
C PRO A 71 14.33 -0.15 18.93
N PRO A 72 13.59 -1.26 18.90
CA PRO A 72 12.18 -1.26 18.51
C PRO A 72 11.30 -0.40 19.44
N LEU A 73 10.44 0.43 18.86
CA LEU A 73 9.40 1.16 19.59
C LEU A 73 8.26 0.19 19.93
N LYS A 74 8.04 -0.05 21.23
CA LYS A 74 6.99 -0.96 21.72
C LYS A 74 5.62 -0.29 21.72
N ALA A 75 4.52 -1.04 21.59
CA ALA A 75 3.16 -0.51 21.78
C ALA A 75 2.86 -0.19 23.26
N MET A 76 1.98 0.79 23.50
CA MET A 76 1.41 1.19 24.78
C MET A 76 0.47 0.15 25.36
N ALA A 77 -0.37 -0.47 24.52
CA ALA A 77 -1.30 -1.51 24.93
C ALA A 77 -0.59 -2.81 25.39
N GLY A 78 0.75 -2.85 25.29
CA GLY A 78 1.62 -3.87 25.86
C GLY A 78 1.84 -5.05 24.90
N ASN A 79 3.09 -5.24 24.46
CA ASN A 79 3.50 -6.49 23.82
C ASN A 79 3.68 -7.59 24.89
N ARG A 80 2.62 -8.36 25.19
CA ARG A 80 2.72 -9.58 26.02
C ARG A 80 3.37 -10.77 25.29
N SER A 81 3.87 -10.59 24.05
CA SER A 81 4.19 -11.68 23.12
C SER A 81 5.67 -12.05 22.96
N SER A 82 6.59 -11.67 23.83
CA SER A 82 7.93 -12.26 23.84
C SER A 82 8.29 -12.82 25.21
N LYS A 83 8.24 -14.15 25.34
CA LYS A 83 9.03 -14.82 26.37
C LYS A 83 10.49 -14.42 26.14
N PRO A 84 11.19 -13.86 27.13
CA PRO A 84 12.63 -13.67 27.03
C PRO A 84 13.27 -15.03 26.76
N LEU A 85 14.11 -15.13 25.73
CA LEU A 85 14.93 -16.32 25.52
C LEU A 85 15.88 -16.50 26.71
N PRO A 86 16.07 -17.72 27.23
CA PRO A 86 17.07 -17.97 28.26
C PRO A 86 18.45 -17.51 27.80
N PRO A 87 19.27 -16.92 28.69
CA PRO A 87 20.65 -16.57 28.35
C PRO A 87 21.40 -17.82 27.85
N GLY A 88 21.97 -17.77 26.65
CA GLY A 88 22.81 -18.84 26.09
C GLY A 88 22.22 -19.66 24.93
N SER A 89 21.01 -19.39 24.43
CA SER A 89 20.50 -20.11 23.26
C SER A 89 21.06 -19.56 21.94
N THR A 90 21.95 -20.30 21.28
CA THR A 90 22.46 -20.03 19.92
C THR A 90 21.52 -20.52 18.81
N ARG A 91 20.22 -20.63 19.09
CA ARG A 91 19.25 -21.01 18.06
C ARG A 91 19.13 -19.84 17.09
N ARG A 92 19.70 -19.97 15.89
CA ARG A 92 19.38 -19.12 14.74
C ARG A 92 17.85 -19.01 14.69
N VAL A 93 17.33 -17.84 15.03
CA VAL A 93 15.93 -17.50 14.79
C VAL A 93 15.80 -17.47 13.28
N GLN A 94 15.42 -18.61 12.69
CA GLN A 94 14.77 -18.55 11.38
C GLN A 94 13.54 -17.68 11.59
N PRO A 95 13.42 -16.53 10.92
CA PRO A 95 12.21 -15.73 11.00
C PRO A 95 11.10 -16.63 10.47
N SER A 96 10.25 -17.15 11.35
CA SER A 96 9.13 -17.97 10.93
C SER A 96 8.19 -17.05 10.15
N ALA A 97 8.27 -17.12 8.82
CA ALA A 97 7.30 -16.59 7.88
C ALA A 97 5.97 -17.36 7.97
N GLN A 98 5.51 -17.66 9.19
CA GLN A 98 4.35 -18.48 9.41
C GLN A 98 3.10 -17.65 9.18
N ALA A 99 2.50 -17.91 8.02
CA ALA A 99 1.07 -17.86 7.78
C ALA A 99 0.29 -18.36 9.02
N PRO A 100 -0.95 -17.90 9.26
CA PRO A 100 -1.76 -18.29 10.41
C PRO A 100 -1.71 -19.81 10.67
N ASP A 101 -1.45 -20.18 11.93
CA ASP A 101 -1.20 -21.58 12.36
C ASP A 101 -2.34 -22.56 12.04
N SER A 102 -3.52 -22.06 11.65
CA SER A 102 -4.63 -22.88 11.19
C SER A 102 -5.45 -22.18 10.08
N ILE A 103 -6.08 -22.99 9.23
CA ILE A 103 -6.98 -22.52 8.15
C ILE A 103 -8.11 -21.66 8.74
N GLY A 104 -8.70 -22.05 9.88
CA GLY A 104 -9.76 -21.29 10.55
C GLY A 104 -9.33 -19.88 10.94
N LYS A 105 -8.13 -19.71 11.51
CA LYS A 105 -7.58 -18.39 11.83
C LYS A 105 -7.33 -17.55 10.56
N ALA A 106 -6.91 -18.19 9.47
CA ALA A 106 -6.71 -17.51 8.18
C ALA A 106 -8.02 -16.94 7.62
N PHE A 107 -9.10 -17.73 7.67
CA PHE A 107 -10.43 -17.28 7.26
C PHE A 107 -10.93 -16.15 8.18
N GLU A 108 -10.80 -16.30 9.49
CA GLU A 108 -11.24 -15.29 10.46
C GLU A 108 -10.51 -13.94 10.26
N GLN A 109 -9.18 -13.97 10.06
CA GLN A 109 -8.37 -12.79 9.77
C GLN A 109 -8.69 -12.16 8.41
N SER A 110 -9.13 -12.96 7.43
CA SER A 110 -9.52 -12.44 6.12
C SER A 110 -10.86 -11.68 6.15
N LEU A 111 -11.77 -12.06 7.07
CA LEU A 111 -13.15 -11.56 7.14
C LEU A 111 -13.34 -10.33 8.03
N ARG A 112 -12.45 -10.09 9.01
CA ARG A 112 -12.54 -8.94 9.91
C ARG A 112 -11.19 -8.27 10.09
N SER A 113 -11.19 -6.94 10.09
CA SER A 113 -10.00 -6.15 10.45
C SER A 113 -9.64 -6.41 11.92
N ASP A 114 -8.40 -6.84 12.16
CA ASP A 114 -7.85 -7.08 13.50
C ASP A 114 -7.83 -5.77 14.34
N PHE A 115 -7.85 -4.60 13.70
CA PHE A 115 -7.92 -3.28 14.35
C PHE A 115 -9.29 -2.98 14.98
N LEU A 116 -10.38 -3.59 14.49
CA LEU A 116 -11.72 -3.34 15.01
C LEU A 116 -12.15 -4.36 16.07
N ARG A 117 -11.23 -5.24 16.50
CA ARG A 117 -11.47 -6.17 17.60
C ARG A 117 -11.32 -5.42 18.93
N ASP A 118 -12.23 -5.70 19.87
CA ASP A 118 -12.21 -5.10 21.22
C ASP A 118 -10.87 -5.36 21.95
N GLU A 119 -10.17 -6.45 21.61
CA GLU A 119 -8.85 -6.79 22.11
C GLU A 119 -7.95 -7.24 20.95
N TRP A 120 -7.09 -6.35 20.42
CA TRP A 120 -6.06 -6.75 19.46
C TRP A 120 -4.79 -7.30 20.13
N ILE A 121 -4.74 -7.32 21.46
CA ILE A 121 -3.69 -7.93 22.27
C ILE A 121 -4.01 -9.42 22.44
N VAL A 122 -3.46 -10.27 21.58
CA VAL A 122 -3.66 -11.73 21.70
C VAL A 122 -2.74 -12.26 22.81
N GLY A 123 -3.28 -12.45 24.01
CA GLY A 123 -2.68 -13.25 25.07
C GLY A 123 -3.66 -14.31 25.54
N ASN A 124 -3.24 -15.58 25.59
CA ASN A 124 -4.01 -16.70 26.17
C ASN A 124 -4.14 -16.57 27.71
N GLY A 125 -4.70 -15.47 28.21
CA GLY A 125 -5.08 -15.30 29.61
C GLY A 125 -6.60 -15.26 29.69
N ARG A 126 -7.20 -16.16 30.48
CA ARG A 126 -8.64 -16.19 30.77
C ARG A 126 -9.17 -14.78 31.13
N PRO A 127 -10.39 -14.39 30.70
CA PRO A 127 -11.02 -13.13 31.08
C PRO A 127 -11.40 -13.02 32.57
N ASP A 128 -11.36 -14.11 33.33
CA ASP A 128 -12.04 -14.21 34.64
C ASP A 128 -11.13 -14.04 35.87
N ALA A 129 -9.94 -13.44 35.73
CA ALA A 129 -9.17 -13.04 36.91
C ALA A 129 -9.68 -11.66 37.39
N PRO A 130 -10.12 -11.50 38.65
CA PRO A 130 -10.60 -10.22 39.15
C PRO A 130 -9.50 -9.16 38.95
N ALA A 131 -9.92 -7.99 38.44
CA ALA A 131 -9.06 -6.86 38.12
C ALA A 131 -8.29 -6.40 39.37
N GLY A 132 -7.11 -6.99 39.60
CA GLY A 132 -6.13 -6.47 40.54
C GLY A 132 -5.56 -5.17 39.98
N ALA A 133 -5.64 -4.11 40.79
CA ALA A 133 -5.12 -2.78 40.51
C ALA A 133 -3.57 -2.78 40.38
N GLY A 134 -3.06 -3.26 39.25
CA GLY A 134 -1.64 -3.28 38.94
C GLY A 134 -1.38 -2.78 37.53
N LYS A 135 -0.64 -1.65 37.41
CA LYS A 135 0.09 -1.11 36.25
C LYS A 135 -0.26 -1.73 34.87
N GLN A 136 -1.50 -1.58 34.41
CA GLN A 136 -1.92 -2.00 33.07
C GLN A 136 -2.01 -0.77 32.16
N GLY A 137 -1.43 -0.86 30.96
CA GLY A 137 -1.53 0.18 29.93
C GLY A 137 -2.98 0.36 29.42
N PRO A 138 -3.25 1.40 28.61
CA PRO A 138 -4.60 1.71 28.15
C PRO A 138 -5.19 0.56 27.31
N THR A 139 -6.50 0.33 27.45
CA THR A 139 -7.20 -0.67 26.63
C THR A 139 -7.36 -0.14 25.19
N PRO A 140 -7.31 -1.01 24.16
CA PRO A 140 -7.54 -0.62 22.77
C PRO A 140 -8.78 0.24 22.56
N ARG A 141 -9.89 -0.12 23.22
CA ARG A 141 -11.16 0.61 23.13
C ARG A 141 -11.06 2.03 23.70
N ALA A 142 -10.41 2.21 24.84
CA ALA A 142 -10.19 3.53 25.43
C ALA A 142 -9.31 4.42 24.55
N MET A 143 -8.30 3.83 23.90
CA MET A 143 -7.45 4.55 22.95
C MET A 143 -8.22 5.00 21.72
N VAL A 144 -9.02 4.12 21.11
CA VAL A 144 -9.84 4.46 19.92
C VAL A 144 -10.84 5.57 20.24
N SER A 145 -11.47 5.55 21.42
CA SER A 145 -12.39 6.62 21.83
C SER A 145 -11.69 7.95 22.09
N ALA A 146 -10.42 7.94 22.49
CA ALA A 146 -9.66 9.15 22.73
C ALA A 146 -9.08 9.73 21.43
N ASP A 147 -8.43 8.88 20.62
CA ASP A 147 -7.90 9.25 19.31
C ASP A 147 -7.68 7.99 18.44
N ALA A 148 -8.48 7.85 17.38
CA ALA A 148 -8.42 6.70 16.48
C ALA A 148 -7.10 6.60 15.69
N GLY A 149 -6.44 7.73 15.40
CA GLY A 149 -5.15 7.77 14.71
C GLY A 149 -4.01 7.28 15.60
N ILE A 150 -3.98 7.72 16.86
CA ILE A 150 -3.02 7.22 17.87
C ILE A 150 -3.22 5.73 18.12
N ALA A 151 -4.48 5.30 18.27
CA ALA A 151 -4.82 3.89 18.45
C ALA A 151 -4.36 3.03 17.26
N PHE A 152 -4.46 3.55 16.03
CA PHE A 152 -3.98 2.87 14.84
C PHE A 152 -2.46 2.75 14.78
N SER A 153 -1.72 3.80 15.17
CA SER A 153 -0.26 3.74 15.29
C SER A 153 0.17 2.71 16.35
N ASP A 154 -0.51 2.68 17.50
CA ASP A 154 -0.24 1.68 18.55
C ASP A 154 -0.52 0.25 18.08
N TYR A 155 -1.63 0.06 17.37
CA TYR A 155 -1.99 -1.22 16.76
C TYR A 155 -0.89 -1.75 15.85
N LEU A 156 -0.37 -0.93 14.93
CA LEU A 156 0.71 -1.34 14.02
C LEU A 156 2.00 -1.69 14.76
N LEU A 157 2.35 -0.96 15.83
CA LEU A 157 3.48 -1.28 16.69
C LEU A 157 3.26 -2.62 17.43
N SER A 158 2.03 -2.92 17.86
CA SER A 158 1.70 -4.15 18.57
C SER A 158 1.79 -5.40 17.68
N LYS A 159 1.49 -5.25 16.39
CA LYS A 159 1.53 -6.34 15.40
C LYS A 159 2.93 -6.60 14.86
N TRP A 160 3.87 -5.67 15.07
CA TRP A 160 5.22 -5.78 14.53
C TRP A 160 6.02 -6.86 15.26
N LYS A 161 6.50 -7.84 14.49
CA LYS A 161 7.32 -8.98 14.94
C LYS A 161 8.79 -8.89 14.49
N GLY A 162 9.25 -7.70 14.12
CA GLY A 162 10.61 -7.49 13.59
C GLY A 162 11.72 -7.73 14.61
N ALA A 163 12.94 -7.87 14.11
CA ALA A 163 14.12 -8.15 14.92
C ALA A 163 14.51 -6.95 15.81
N ASP A 164 15.03 -7.25 17.00
CA ASP A 164 15.28 -6.28 18.07
C ASP A 164 16.44 -5.29 17.82
N ASN A 165 17.29 -5.52 16.79
CA ASN A 165 18.53 -4.76 16.58
C ASN A 165 18.70 -4.37 15.10
N GLU A 166 18.09 -3.26 14.68
CA GLU A 166 18.43 -2.57 13.43
C GLU A 166 19.42 -1.44 13.76
N ALA A 167 20.30 -1.08 12.83
CA ALA A 167 21.13 0.12 12.93
C ALA A 167 21.17 0.78 11.55
N TYR A 168 21.27 2.10 11.52
CA TYR A 168 21.39 2.84 10.26
C TYR A 168 22.41 3.97 10.36
N GLU A 169 22.96 4.35 9.21
CA GLU A 169 23.86 5.48 9.08
C GLU A 169 23.05 6.77 8.94
N ALA A 170 23.20 7.67 9.91
CA ALA A 170 22.62 9.00 9.92
C ALA A 170 23.64 10.04 9.48
N THR A 171 23.20 11.02 8.69
CA THR A 171 24.03 12.14 8.21
C THR A 171 23.81 13.37 9.07
N ARG A 172 24.90 14.06 9.42
CA ARG A 172 24.89 15.39 10.04
C ARG A 172 25.77 16.36 9.26
N ILE A 173 25.28 17.58 9.09
CA ILE A 173 26.03 18.71 8.52
C ILE A 173 26.06 19.83 9.55
N ARG A 174 27.24 20.20 10.01
CA ARG A 174 27.42 21.31 10.95
C ARG A 174 27.47 22.63 10.19
N MET A 175 26.83 23.64 10.74
CA MET A 175 26.76 24.98 10.15
C MET A 175 26.87 26.04 11.25
N THR A 176 27.33 27.22 10.85
CA THR A 176 27.36 28.39 11.74
C THR A 176 26.46 29.46 11.15
N ARG A 177 25.60 30.03 11.98
CA ARG A 177 24.72 31.15 11.64
C ARG A 177 25.24 32.41 12.29
N ILE A 178 25.40 33.48 11.50
CA ILE A 178 25.77 34.81 11.97
C ILE A 178 24.64 35.75 11.58
N ALA A 179 23.92 36.27 12.58
CA ALA A 179 22.86 37.25 12.34
C ALA A 179 23.45 38.57 11.82
N SER A 180 22.71 39.26 10.95
CA SER A 180 23.13 40.53 10.34
C SER A 180 23.19 41.70 11.34
N ALA A 181 22.64 41.55 12.54
CA ALA A 181 22.67 42.57 13.59
C ALA A 181 24.09 42.74 14.17
N ALA A 182 24.53 43.99 14.33
CA ALA A 182 25.86 44.31 14.86
C ALA A 182 26.04 43.74 16.29
N GLY A 183 27.07 42.90 16.47
CA GLY A 183 27.41 42.28 17.76
C GLY A 183 26.71 40.95 18.07
N ALA A 184 25.96 40.36 17.13
CA ALA A 184 25.33 39.05 17.34
C ALA A 184 26.38 37.92 17.48
N SER A 185 26.25 37.10 18.52
CA SER A 185 27.09 35.92 18.72
C SER A 185 26.76 34.84 17.68
N PRO A 186 27.76 34.12 17.14
CA PRO A 186 27.50 32.99 16.24
C PRO A 186 26.65 31.91 16.92
N GLN A 187 25.61 31.44 16.22
CA GLN A 187 24.78 30.30 16.64
C GLN A 187 25.25 29.04 15.90
N GLN A 188 25.31 27.92 16.59
CA GLN A 188 25.63 26.63 15.97
C GLN A 188 24.34 25.98 15.47
N VAL A 189 24.33 25.55 14.21
CA VAL A 189 23.18 24.89 13.58
C VAL A 189 23.64 23.56 13.01
N ASP A 190 23.10 22.45 13.52
CA ASP A 190 23.44 21.12 13.00
C ASP A 190 22.23 20.55 12.25
N VAL A 191 22.40 20.26 10.95
CA VAL A 191 21.38 19.66 10.10
C VAL A 191 21.53 18.14 10.11
N HIS A 192 20.58 17.45 10.73
CA HIS A 192 20.46 16.00 10.78
C HIS A 192 19.47 15.51 9.72
N GLU A 193 19.67 14.31 9.18
CA GLU A 193 18.69 13.68 8.29
C GLU A 193 17.96 12.51 8.96
N MET A 194 16.63 12.51 8.88
CA MET A 194 15.83 11.30 9.09
C MET A 194 15.63 10.63 7.72
N TYR A 195 16.52 9.70 7.38
CA TYR A 195 16.40 8.91 6.15
C TYR A 195 15.50 7.69 6.37
N TRP A 196 14.47 7.55 5.55
CA TRP A 196 13.50 6.45 5.67
C TRP A 196 13.17 5.73 4.35
N ALA A 197 13.71 6.19 3.23
CA ALA A 197 13.32 5.67 1.92
C ALA A 197 13.66 4.17 1.72
N ASP A 198 14.73 3.68 2.35
CA ASP A 198 15.09 2.25 2.35
C ASP A 198 14.06 1.36 3.08
N LEU A 199 13.25 1.95 3.96
CA LEU A 199 12.20 1.25 4.72
C LEU A 199 10.88 1.11 3.94
N SER A 200 10.63 1.99 2.97
CA SER A 200 9.40 2.02 2.16
C SER A 200 9.57 1.48 0.73
N ARG A 201 10.79 1.49 0.18
CA ARG A 201 11.05 1.18 -1.24
C ARG A 201 10.97 -0.29 -1.62
N LEU A 202 10.66 -0.49 -2.90
CA LEU A 202 10.83 -1.74 -3.65
C LEU A 202 12.33 -2.00 -3.86
N SER A 203 12.87 -3.08 -3.27
CA SER A 203 14.23 -3.51 -3.61
C SER A 203 14.29 -3.89 -5.09
N GLY A 204 15.31 -3.44 -5.83
CA GLY A 204 15.43 -3.53 -7.30
C GLY A 204 15.52 -4.93 -7.94
N VAL A 205 15.07 -6.00 -7.28
CA VAL A 205 15.05 -7.35 -7.84
C VAL A 205 13.69 -7.58 -8.54
N LEU A 206 13.73 -7.90 -9.83
CA LEU A 206 12.56 -8.07 -10.74
C LEU A 206 11.33 -8.77 -10.12
N PRO A 207 11.45 -9.92 -9.44
CA PRO A 207 10.30 -10.62 -8.86
C PRO A 207 9.60 -9.84 -7.75
N ARG A 208 10.33 -8.97 -7.03
CA ARG A 208 9.76 -8.16 -5.95
C ARG A 208 8.90 -7.02 -6.49
N ILE A 209 9.23 -6.45 -7.65
CA ILE A 209 8.43 -5.40 -8.31
C ILE A 209 7.04 -5.97 -8.67
N VAL A 210 6.99 -7.13 -9.33
CA VAL A 210 5.72 -7.77 -9.72
C VAL A 210 4.87 -8.10 -8.49
N THR A 211 5.48 -8.72 -7.48
CA THR A 211 4.74 -9.11 -6.26
C THR A 211 4.17 -7.88 -5.54
N GLU A 212 4.89 -6.77 -5.52
CA GLU A 212 4.46 -5.52 -4.89
C GLU A 212 3.39 -4.79 -5.70
N LEU A 213 3.46 -4.78 -7.04
CA LEU A 213 2.39 -4.26 -7.89
C LEU A 213 1.07 -4.99 -7.62
N PHE A 214 1.09 -6.33 -7.62
CA PHE A 214 -0.08 -7.13 -7.25
C PHE A 214 -0.57 -6.83 -5.83
N THR A 215 0.36 -6.61 -4.90
CA THR A 215 0.00 -6.27 -3.52
C THR A 215 -0.74 -4.95 -3.45
N VAL A 216 -0.26 -3.94 -4.16
CA VAL A 216 -0.89 -2.61 -4.20
C VAL A 216 -2.30 -2.71 -4.76
N VAL A 217 -2.50 -3.46 -5.85
CA VAL A 217 -3.83 -3.69 -6.44
C VAL A 217 -4.81 -4.16 -5.36
N PHE A 218 -4.57 -5.30 -4.72
CA PHE A 218 -5.49 -5.84 -3.71
C PHE A 218 -5.56 -4.97 -2.43
N ARG A 219 -4.46 -4.30 -2.06
CA ARG A 219 -4.41 -3.45 -0.87
C ARG A 219 -5.26 -2.18 -1.00
N LEU A 220 -5.42 -1.63 -2.20
CA LEU A 220 -6.32 -0.48 -2.41
C LEU A 220 -7.77 -0.83 -2.06
N SER A 221 -8.23 -2.04 -2.43
CA SER A 221 -9.55 -2.55 -2.03
C SER A 221 -9.65 -2.69 -0.50
N LEU A 222 -8.63 -3.28 0.13
CA LEU A 222 -8.56 -3.44 1.58
C LEU A 222 -8.58 -2.08 2.31
N LEU A 223 -7.83 -1.09 1.81
CA LEU A 223 -7.78 0.26 2.37
C LEU A 223 -9.14 0.97 2.27
N GLY A 224 -9.85 0.78 1.15
CA GLY A 224 -11.22 1.25 0.98
C GLY A 224 -12.20 0.58 1.96
N ARG A 225 -12.07 -0.74 2.17
CA ARG A 225 -12.84 -1.50 3.16
C ARG A 225 -12.61 -0.97 4.57
N ASP A 226 -11.36 -0.74 4.91
CA ASP A 226 -10.91 -0.21 6.19
C ASP A 226 -11.47 1.20 6.48
N ALA A 227 -11.63 2.05 5.47
CA ALA A 227 -12.26 3.36 5.60
C ALA A 227 -13.78 3.25 5.89
N VAL A 228 -14.46 2.32 5.22
CA VAL A 228 -15.90 2.07 5.40
C VAL A 228 -16.19 1.41 6.75
N ASP A 229 -15.42 0.41 7.16
CA ASP A 229 -15.62 -0.26 8.45
C ASP A 229 -15.42 0.72 9.62
N ARG A 230 -14.43 1.63 9.55
CA ARG A 230 -14.25 2.71 10.53
C ARG A 230 -15.42 3.67 10.55
N ALA A 231 -15.92 4.09 9.38
CA ALA A 231 -17.09 4.96 9.29
C ALA A 231 -18.35 4.32 9.88
N SER A 232 -18.53 3.01 9.67
CA SER A 232 -19.57 2.22 10.33
C SER A 232 -19.41 2.23 11.86
N ALA A 233 -18.20 1.96 12.37
CA ALA A 233 -17.94 1.98 13.82
C ALA A 233 -18.19 3.37 14.44
N GLY A 234 -17.70 4.43 13.80
CA GLY A 234 -17.93 5.81 14.24
C GLY A 234 -19.40 6.24 14.16
N ALA A 235 -20.19 5.69 13.23
CA ALA A 235 -21.64 5.89 13.20
C ALA A 235 -22.35 5.18 14.35
N GLY A 236 -21.81 4.05 14.83
CA GLY A 236 -22.33 3.33 16.00
C GLY A 236 -22.06 4.05 17.32
N LEU A 237 -20.89 4.68 17.47
CA LEU A 237 -20.56 5.50 18.66
C LEU A 237 -21.50 6.70 18.84
N ARG A 238 -22.15 7.17 17.77
CA ARG A 238 -23.16 8.24 17.81
C ARG A 238 -24.55 7.75 18.22
N GLN A 239 -24.78 6.44 18.29
CA GLN A 239 -26.08 5.86 18.65
C GLN A 239 -26.12 5.53 20.15
N PRO A 240 -27.29 5.65 20.80
CA PRO A 240 -27.45 5.34 22.23
C PRO A 240 -27.14 3.87 22.58
N ASP A 241 -27.38 2.94 21.65
CA ASP A 241 -27.13 1.51 21.81
C ASP A 241 -25.70 1.09 21.44
N GLY A 242 -24.86 2.05 21.00
CA GLY A 242 -23.49 1.82 20.54
C GLY A 242 -23.39 1.01 19.26
N LYS A 243 -24.49 0.73 18.56
CA LYS A 243 -24.51 -0.13 17.36
C LYS A 243 -24.61 0.72 16.10
N PRO A 244 -23.91 0.34 15.02
CA PRO A 244 -24.02 1.04 13.75
C PRO A 244 -25.46 0.96 13.21
N PRO A 245 -25.98 2.05 12.62
CA PRO A 245 -27.25 2.02 11.90
C PRO A 245 -27.26 0.91 10.84
N ARG A 246 -28.44 0.30 10.58
CA ARG A 246 -28.57 -0.81 9.63
C ARG A 246 -27.92 -0.54 8.27
N ARG A 247 -28.04 0.69 7.74
CA ARG A 247 -27.43 1.11 6.47
C ARG A 247 -25.90 0.93 6.46
N TRP A 248 -25.24 1.29 7.56
CA TRP A 248 -23.79 1.15 7.72
C TRP A 248 -23.39 -0.31 7.90
N LEU A 249 -24.16 -1.07 8.68
CA LEU A 249 -23.93 -2.50 8.85
C LEU A 249 -24.00 -3.24 7.51
N TRP A 250 -25.03 -2.97 6.70
CA TRP A 250 -25.17 -3.55 5.36
C TRP A 250 -24.03 -3.13 4.44
N LEU A 251 -23.72 -1.83 4.37
CA LEU A 251 -22.61 -1.33 3.54
C LEU A 251 -21.27 -1.98 3.92
N ALA A 252 -20.93 -1.99 5.21
CA ALA A 252 -19.69 -2.57 5.71
C ALA A 252 -19.60 -4.08 5.44
N ASN A 253 -20.70 -4.83 5.66
CA ASN A 253 -20.76 -6.25 5.34
C ASN A 253 -20.61 -6.52 3.83
N LEU A 254 -21.28 -5.73 2.98
CA LEU A 254 -21.19 -5.87 1.53
C LEU A 254 -19.79 -5.51 1.02
N GLN A 255 -19.19 -4.44 1.52
CA GLN A 255 -17.81 -4.06 1.21
C GLN A 255 -16.83 -5.17 1.60
N ARG A 256 -16.96 -5.75 2.81
CA ARG A 256 -16.15 -6.89 3.26
C ARG A 256 -16.35 -8.14 2.40
N GLY A 257 -17.60 -8.47 2.07
CA GLY A 257 -17.94 -9.60 1.22
C GLY A 257 -17.39 -9.47 -0.19
N LEU A 258 -17.53 -8.30 -0.82
CA LEU A 258 -17.03 -7.99 -2.15
C LEU A 258 -15.49 -8.00 -2.19
N ASP A 259 -14.82 -7.35 -1.24
CA ASP A 259 -13.37 -7.36 -1.11
C ASP A 259 -12.81 -8.79 -0.94
N TRP A 260 -13.47 -9.59 -0.09
CA TRP A 260 -13.08 -10.98 0.14
C TRP A 260 -13.31 -11.86 -1.08
N ALA A 261 -14.48 -11.75 -1.73
CA ALA A 261 -14.82 -12.50 -2.94
C ALA A 261 -13.89 -12.12 -4.10
N PHE A 262 -13.52 -10.85 -4.20
CA PHE A 262 -12.53 -10.37 -5.15
C PHE A 262 -11.14 -10.98 -4.89
N SER A 263 -10.58 -10.77 -3.70
CA SER A 263 -9.19 -11.12 -3.38
C SER A 263 -8.96 -12.62 -3.23
N ASN A 264 -9.97 -13.38 -2.79
CA ASN A 264 -9.83 -14.81 -2.51
C ASN A 264 -10.51 -15.71 -3.55
N LEU A 265 -11.62 -15.31 -4.16
CA LEU A 265 -12.29 -16.15 -5.17
C LEU A 265 -11.88 -15.75 -6.58
N LEU A 266 -12.17 -14.52 -7.00
CA LEU A 266 -11.90 -14.08 -8.37
C LEU A 266 -10.41 -14.16 -8.72
N ALA A 267 -9.55 -13.63 -7.84
CA ALA A 267 -8.11 -13.68 -8.05
C ALA A 267 -7.57 -15.11 -8.18
N ASN A 268 -8.09 -16.05 -7.38
CA ASN A 268 -7.71 -17.46 -7.47
C ASN A 268 -8.24 -18.12 -8.75
N LEU A 269 -9.45 -17.80 -9.20
CA LEU A 269 -9.98 -18.31 -10.48
C LEU A 269 -9.09 -17.91 -11.66
N PHE A 270 -8.67 -16.64 -11.73
CA PHE A 270 -7.71 -16.18 -12.75
C PHE A 270 -6.32 -16.81 -12.60
N SER A 271 -5.89 -17.04 -11.36
CA SER A 271 -4.62 -17.72 -11.08
C SER A 271 -4.66 -19.19 -11.51
N GLN A 272 -5.80 -19.88 -11.37
CA GLN A 272 -6.02 -21.22 -11.93
C GLN A 272 -6.03 -21.23 -13.44
N LEU A 273 -6.69 -20.24 -14.06
CA LEU A 273 -6.65 -20.08 -15.51
C LEU A 273 -5.21 -19.97 -16.01
N LEU A 274 -4.38 -19.13 -15.37
CA LEU A 274 -2.95 -19.02 -15.69
C LEU A 274 -2.23 -20.36 -15.57
N LEU A 275 -2.44 -21.09 -14.47
CA LEU A 275 -1.87 -22.43 -14.26
C LEU A 275 -2.28 -23.41 -15.36
N ILE A 276 -3.57 -23.47 -15.70
CA ILE A 276 -4.10 -24.36 -16.74
C ILE A 276 -3.53 -23.99 -18.11
N GLY A 277 -3.42 -22.70 -18.44
CA GLY A 277 -2.77 -22.24 -19.67
C GLY A 277 -1.32 -22.71 -19.76
N LEU A 278 -0.54 -22.56 -18.68
CA LEU A 278 0.83 -23.04 -18.63
C LEU A 278 0.93 -24.57 -18.74
N LEU A 279 -0.02 -25.31 -18.17
CA LEU A 279 -0.10 -26.77 -18.32
C LEU A 279 -0.38 -27.18 -19.77
N ILE A 280 -1.35 -26.54 -20.44
CA ILE A 280 -1.65 -26.76 -21.86
C ILE A 280 -0.42 -26.51 -22.72
N ALA A 281 0.27 -25.38 -22.50
CA ALA A 281 1.50 -25.06 -23.21
C ALA A 281 2.60 -26.10 -22.95
N ALA A 282 2.83 -26.46 -21.69
CA ALA A 282 3.87 -27.42 -21.30
C ALA A 282 3.63 -28.82 -21.90
N TRP A 283 2.39 -29.32 -21.85
CA TRP A 283 2.06 -30.63 -22.42
C TRP A 283 2.14 -30.65 -23.94
N GLY A 284 1.69 -29.57 -24.61
CA GLY A 284 1.80 -29.44 -26.06
C GLY A 284 3.25 -29.41 -26.55
N VAL A 285 4.11 -28.65 -25.87
CA VAL A 285 5.57 -28.61 -26.16
C VAL A 285 6.25 -29.95 -25.83
N ALA A 286 5.81 -30.64 -24.78
CA ALA A 286 6.36 -31.93 -24.37
C ALA A 286 5.96 -33.08 -25.29
N GLN A 287 4.87 -32.95 -26.06
CA GLN A 287 4.31 -34.00 -26.90
C GLN A 287 5.34 -34.68 -27.82
N PRO A 288 6.11 -33.96 -28.67
CA PRO A 288 7.08 -34.59 -29.56
C PRO A 288 8.27 -35.24 -28.82
N HIS A 289 8.46 -34.90 -27.55
CA HIS A 289 9.60 -35.31 -26.75
C HIS A 289 9.21 -36.20 -25.57
N ALA A 290 7.98 -36.74 -25.55
CA ALA A 290 7.41 -37.43 -24.38
C ALA A 290 8.27 -38.61 -23.88
N ALA A 291 8.83 -39.40 -24.80
CA ALA A 291 9.68 -40.54 -24.44
C ALA A 291 10.99 -40.11 -23.79
N VAL A 292 11.64 -39.07 -24.34
CA VAL A 292 12.89 -38.50 -23.80
C VAL A 292 12.64 -37.87 -22.43
N LEU A 293 11.57 -37.07 -22.32
CA LEU A 293 11.17 -36.41 -21.07
C LEU A 293 10.82 -37.42 -19.99
N ARG A 294 10.15 -38.54 -20.34
CA ARG A 294 9.91 -39.65 -19.40
C ARG A 294 11.24 -40.17 -18.84
N THR A 295 12.22 -40.45 -19.69
CA THR A 295 13.52 -40.96 -19.25
C THR A 295 14.21 -39.97 -18.32
N VAL A 296 14.24 -38.68 -18.68
CA VAL A 296 14.83 -37.62 -17.86
C VAL A 296 14.12 -37.53 -16.51
N LEU A 297 12.79 -37.47 -16.46
CA LEU A 297 12.02 -37.37 -15.22
C LEU A 297 12.19 -38.61 -14.34
N ALA A 298 12.16 -39.79 -14.95
CA ALA A 298 12.30 -41.06 -14.24
C ALA A 298 13.65 -41.23 -13.56
N VAL A 299 14.71 -40.61 -14.08
CA VAL A 299 16.06 -40.63 -13.45
C VAL A 299 16.25 -39.44 -12.51
N ALA A 300 15.89 -38.23 -12.95
CA ALA A 300 16.16 -36.99 -12.22
C ALA A 300 15.36 -36.90 -10.92
N VAL A 301 14.07 -37.29 -10.91
CA VAL A 301 13.22 -37.17 -9.73
C VAL A 301 13.70 -38.07 -8.57
N PRO A 302 13.96 -39.38 -8.76
CA PRO A 302 14.52 -40.21 -7.71
C PRO A 302 15.92 -39.77 -7.27
N ALA A 303 16.78 -39.34 -8.20
CA ALA A 303 18.13 -38.86 -7.89
C ALA A 303 18.10 -37.60 -7.00
N LEU A 304 17.26 -36.62 -7.33
CA LEU A 304 17.07 -35.41 -6.53
C LEU A 304 16.47 -35.73 -5.16
N ALA A 305 15.53 -36.67 -5.08
CA ALA A 305 14.94 -37.11 -3.82
C ALA A 305 15.99 -37.73 -2.88
N VAL A 306 16.87 -38.59 -3.41
CA VAL A 306 17.99 -39.17 -2.64
C VAL A 306 18.99 -38.10 -2.23
N TRP A 307 19.35 -37.19 -3.13
CA TRP A 307 20.25 -36.09 -2.81
C TRP A 307 19.70 -35.22 -1.68
N TRP A 308 18.44 -34.80 -1.78
CA TRP A 308 17.74 -34.03 -0.76
C TRP A 308 17.65 -34.78 0.58
N TYR A 309 17.31 -36.07 0.55
CA TYR A 309 17.25 -36.91 1.75
C TYR A 309 18.63 -37.01 2.43
N CYS A 310 19.69 -37.26 1.65
CA CYS A 310 21.06 -37.32 2.14
C CYS A 310 21.53 -35.99 2.74
N TYR A 311 21.19 -34.87 2.08
CA TYR A 311 21.51 -33.52 2.53
C TYR A 311 20.83 -33.19 3.87
N ARG A 312 19.52 -33.47 3.99
CA ARG A 312 18.73 -33.09 5.18
C ARG A 312 19.01 -33.96 6.40
N HIS A 313 19.27 -35.25 6.19
CA HIS A 313 19.34 -36.22 7.28
C HIS A 313 20.76 -36.67 7.65
N GLY A 314 21.80 -36.09 7.04
CA GLY A 314 23.20 -36.31 7.44
C GLY A 314 23.53 -37.78 7.72
N ALA A 315 23.01 -38.69 6.89
CA ALA A 315 22.73 -40.05 7.34
C ALA A 315 23.94 -41.00 7.23
N ARG A 316 23.96 -42.00 8.13
CA ARG A 316 24.86 -43.18 8.15
C ARG A 316 24.87 -43.91 6.80
N PRO A 317 25.97 -44.60 6.43
CA PRO A 317 26.13 -45.23 5.11
C PRO A 317 24.99 -46.20 4.75
N ALA A 318 24.48 -47.00 5.69
CA ALA A 318 23.36 -47.93 5.46
C ALA A 318 22.07 -47.24 4.95
N ASN A 319 21.75 -46.05 5.46
CA ASN A 319 20.58 -45.28 5.03
C ASN A 319 20.78 -44.68 3.63
N ARG A 320 22.03 -44.39 3.23
CA ARG A 320 22.36 -43.94 1.88
C ARG A 320 22.20 -45.06 0.87
N PHE A 321 22.62 -46.28 1.21
CA PHE A 321 22.42 -47.47 0.38
C PHE A 321 20.93 -47.80 0.22
N ALA A 322 20.14 -47.77 1.30
CA ALA A 322 18.70 -47.98 1.23
C ALA A 322 18.01 -46.91 0.35
N ALA A 323 18.36 -45.64 0.51
CA ALA A 323 17.83 -44.56 -0.32
C ALA A 323 18.20 -44.74 -1.81
N ALA A 324 19.44 -45.13 -2.11
CA ALA A 324 19.88 -45.41 -3.48
C ALA A 324 19.12 -46.61 -4.10
N ALA A 325 18.92 -47.69 -3.35
CA ALA A 325 18.14 -48.84 -3.80
C ALA A 325 16.67 -48.46 -4.08
N CYS A 326 16.04 -47.67 -3.19
CA CYS A 326 14.70 -47.13 -3.42
C CYS A 326 14.63 -46.25 -4.67
N ALA A 327 15.66 -45.43 -4.95
CA ALA A 327 15.70 -44.62 -6.15
C ALA A 327 15.83 -45.45 -7.42
N ILE A 328 16.66 -46.49 -7.44
CA ILE A 328 16.78 -47.40 -8.59
C ILE A 328 15.43 -48.08 -8.86
N ALA A 329 14.76 -48.57 -7.81
CA ALA A 329 13.43 -49.16 -7.92
C ALA A 329 12.39 -48.17 -8.46
N ALA A 330 12.41 -46.91 -7.98
CA ALA A 330 11.54 -45.85 -8.46
C ALA A 330 11.80 -45.49 -9.94
N THR A 331 13.07 -45.43 -10.36
CA THR A 331 13.45 -45.22 -11.76
C THR A 331 12.89 -46.32 -12.66
N ALA A 332 13.08 -47.59 -12.26
CA ALA A 332 12.55 -48.74 -12.99
C ALA A 332 11.02 -48.67 -13.09
N LEU A 333 10.33 -48.39 -11.99
CA LEU A 333 8.87 -48.24 -11.97
C LEU A 333 8.39 -47.12 -12.91
N LEU A 334 9.03 -45.95 -12.91
CA LEU A 334 8.67 -44.84 -13.79
C LEU A 334 8.94 -45.15 -15.28
N HIS A 335 9.88 -46.04 -15.59
CA HIS A 335 10.07 -46.56 -16.95
C HIS A 335 9.01 -47.60 -17.37
N TRP A 336 8.28 -48.18 -16.44
CA TRP A 336 7.15 -49.08 -16.73
C TRP A 336 5.85 -48.31 -16.97
N VAL A 337 5.73 -47.10 -16.41
CA VAL A 337 4.56 -46.23 -16.61
C VAL A 337 4.62 -45.60 -18.02
N PRO A 338 3.47 -45.50 -18.73
CA PRO A 338 3.40 -44.81 -20.01
C PRO A 338 3.89 -43.35 -19.93
N ALA A 339 4.59 -42.90 -20.98
CA ALA A 339 5.23 -41.58 -20.99
C ALA A 339 4.26 -40.42 -20.71
N HIS A 340 3.02 -40.50 -21.21
CA HIS A 340 2.01 -39.46 -20.97
C HIS A 340 1.63 -39.33 -19.49
N TRP A 341 1.64 -40.41 -18.70
CA TRP A 341 1.36 -40.32 -17.25
C TRP A 341 2.53 -39.71 -16.50
N VAL A 342 3.77 -40.12 -16.80
CA VAL A 342 4.97 -39.60 -16.13
C VAL A 342 5.14 -38.11 -16.44
N VAL A 343 5.04 -37.73 -17.72
CA VAL A 343 5.18 -36.33 -18.15
C VAL A 343 3.96 -35.50 -17.72
N GLY A 344 2.75 -36.01 -17.90
CA GLY A 344 1.50 -35.34 -17.53
C GLY A 344 1.44 -34.97 -16.05
N VAL A 345 1.59 -35.99 -15.19
CA VAL A 345 1.62 -35.82 -13.72
C VAL A 345 2.85 -35.04 -13.27
N GLY A 346 4.01 -35.26 -13.92
CA GLY A 346 5.24 -34.53 -13.63
C GLY A 346 5.10 -33.01 -13.82
N CYS A 347 4.54 -32.58 -14.96
CA CYS A 347 4.24 -31.17 -15.22
C CYS A 347 3.20 -30.61 -14.25
N LEU A 348 2.12 -31.36 -13.96
CA LEU A 348 1.10 -30.96 -12.99
C LEU A 348 1.68 -30.78 -11.59
N ALA A 349 2.53 -31.69 -11.14
CA ALA A 349 3.20 -31.62 -9.85
C ALA A 349 4.20 -30.45 -9.80
N LEU A 350 5.02 -30.29 -10.82
CA LEU A 350 6.01 -29.21 -10.89
C LEU A 350 5.34 -27.83 -10.88
N LEU A 351 4.37 -27.59 -11.76
CA LEU A 351 3.65 -26.33 -11.84
C LEU A 351 2.74 -26.12 -10.63
N GLY A 352 2.14 -27.19 -10.09
CA GLY A 352 1.36 -27.13 -8.85
C GLY A 352 2.20 -26.76 -7.63
N LEU A 353 3.43 -27.26 -7.52
CA LEU A 353 4.39 -26.87 -6.46
C LEU A 353 4.86 -25.43 -6.63
N LEU A 354 5.14 -25.00 -7.87
CA LEU A 354 5.47 -23.60 -8.16
C LEU A 354 4.28 -22.68 -7.81
N PHE A 355 3.07 -23.12 -8.12
CA PHE A 355 1.84 -22.40 -7.80
C PHE A 355 1.61 -22.30 -6.29
N ASP A 356 1.76 -23.39 -5.53
CA ASP A 356 1.69 -23.35 -4.06
C ASP A 356 2.78 -22.45 -3.47
N TYR A 357 3.99 -22.44 -4.04
CA TYR A 357 5.04 -21.50 -3.62
C TYR A 357 4.59 -20.03 -3.80
N VAL A 358 4.02 -19.68 -4.97
CA VAL A 358 3.47 -18.33 -5.21
C VAL A 358 2.33 -18.02 -4.23
N LEU A 359 1.43 -18.97 -3.98
CA LEU A 359 0.36 -18.82 -2.99
C LEU A 359 0.89 -18.62 -1.56
N ARG A 360 1.99 -19.27 -1.17
CA ARG A 360 2.65 -19.05 0.14
C ARG A 360 3.18 -17.63 0.26
N VAL A 361 3.81 -17.11 -0.80
CA VAL A 361 4.28 -15.72 -0.84
C VAL A 361 3.09 -14.76 -0.72
N ALA A 362 2.00 -15.03 -1.44
CA ALA A 362 0.77 -14.24 -1.36
C ALA A 362 0.11 -14.31 0.03
N ALA A 363 0.12 -15.49 0.67
CA ALA A 363 -0.48 -15.69 2.01
C ALA A 363 0.22 -14.91 3.13
N ALA A 364 1.47 -14.47 2.92
CA ALA A 364 2.15 -13.56 3.84
C ALA A 364 1.54 -12.15 3.85
N ARG A 365 0.75 -11.81 2.82
CA ARG A 365 0.13 -10.49 2.60
C ARG A 365 -1.39 -10.53 2.66
N PHE A 366 -1.99 -11.61 2.17
CA PHE A 366 -3.44 -11.81 2.11
C PHE A 366 -3.82 -13.12 2.82
N PRO A 367 -4.41 -13.03 4.03
CA PRO A 367 -4.91 -14.21 4.73
C PRO A 367 -5.94 -14.98 3.88
N ALA A 368 -5.95 -16.30 4.00
CA ALA A 368 -6.81 -17.25 3.28
C ALA A 368 -6.53 -17.49 1.77
N VAL A 369 -5.80 -16.62 1.06
CA VAL A 369 -5.51 -16.78 -0.39
C VAL A 369 -4.96 -18.16 -0.74
N ARG A 370 -4.00 -18.67 0.04
CA ARG A 370 -3.42 -20.00 -0.18
C ARG A 370 -4.40 -21.12 0.08
N ALA A 371 -5.19 -21.04 1.15
CA ALA A 371 -6.15 -22.10 1.48
C ALA A 371 -7.19 -22.25 0.37
N VAL A 372 -7.75 -21.13 -0.08
CA VAL A 372 -8.71 -21.11 -1.19
C VAL A 372 -8.05 -21.53 -2.51
N GLY A 373 -6.83 -21.05 -2.78
CA GLY A 373 -6.07 -21.43 -3.97
C GLY A 373 -5.73 -22.93 -4.03
N LEU A 374 -5.48 -23.57 -2.89
CA LEU A 374 -5.27 -25.02 -2.81
C LEU A 374 -6.55 -25.82 -3.02
N VAL A 375 -7.71 -25.33 -2.54
CA VAL A 375 -9.02 -25.94 -2.85
C VAL A 375 -9.27 -25.89 -4.35
N PHE A 376 -9.02 -24.74 -4.98
CA PHE A 376 -9.12 -24.61 -6.43
C PHE A 376 -8.10 -25.48 -7.19
N LEU A 377 -6.85 -25.57 -6.71
CA LEU A 377 -5.84 -26.45 -7.30
C LEU A 377 -6.28 -27.92 -7.23
N ALA A 378 -6.84 -28.36 -6.11
CA ALA A 378 -7.38 -29.70 -5.96
C ALA A 378 -8.57 -29.93 -6.90
N ALA A 379 -9.49 -28.98 -7.02
CA ALA A 379 -10.59 -29.05 -7.97
C ALA A 379 -10.10 -29.13 -9.43
N THR A 380 -9.11 -28.32 -9.82
CA THR A 380 -8.47 -28.37 -11.14
C THR A 380 -7.83 -29.74 -11.38
N ALA A 381 -7.06 -30.26 -10.43
CA ALA A 381 -6.45 -31.58 -10.54
C ALA A 381 -7.49 -32.71 -10.67
N LEU A 382 -8.59 -32.65 -9.89
CA LEU A 382 -9.69 -33.60 -9.98
C LEU A 382 -10.42 -33.53 -11.33
N LEU A 383 -10.64 -32.34 -11.89
CA LEU A 383 -11.24 -32.18 -13.21
C LEU A 383 -10.35 -32.75 -14.31
N LEU A 384 -9.04 -32.49 -14.24
CA LEU A 384 -8.05 -33.00 -15.19
C LEU A 384 -7.96 -34.52 -15.13
N LEU A 385 -7.72 -35.07 -13.95
CA LEU A 385 -7.56 -36.52 -13.75
C LEU A 385 -8.88 -37.27 -13.99
N GLY A 386 -10.00 -36.70 -13.56
CA GLY A 386 -11.33 -37.27 -13.79
C GLY A 386 -11.65 -37.43 -15.27
N HIS A 387 -11.26 -36.46 -16.12
CA HIS A 387 -11.42 -36.58 -17.57
C HIS A 387 -10.59 -37.73 -18.15
N LEU A 388 -9.32 -37.85 -17.73
CA LEU A 388 -8.42 -38.89 -18.21
C LEU A 388 -8.85 -40.29 -17.75
N ILE A 389 -9.27 -40.41 -16.49
CA ILE A 389 -9.80 -41.67 -15.93
C ILE A 389 -11.09 -42.07 -16.66
N ALA A 390 -12.03 -41.13 -16.84
CA ALA A 390 -13.26 -41.40 -17.58
C ALA A 390 -12.97 -41.88 -19.02
N LYS A 391 -11.99 -41.27 -19.70
CA LYS A 391 -11.56 -41.72 -21.03
C LYS A 391 -10.92 -43.12 -20.99
N SER A 392 -10.13 -43.43 -19.96
CA SER A 392 -9.50 -44.76 -19.81
C SER A 392 -10.49 -45.90 -19.57
N LEU A 393 -11.67 -45.59 -19.03
CA LEU A 393 -12.74 -46.56 -18.76
C LEU A 393 -13.61 -46.85 -19.99
N VAL A 394 -13.62 -45.97 -20.99
CA VAL A 394 -14.34 -46.20 -22.25
C VAL A 394 -13.45 -47.02 -23.18
N PRO A 395 -13.93 -48.15 -23.75
CA PRO A 395 -13.19 -48.91 -24.74
C PRO A 395 -12.91 -48.04 -25.97
N ALA A 396 -11.70 -47.48 -26.04
CA ALA A 396 -11.26 -46.63 -27.14
C ALA A 396 -10.34 -47.42 -28.07
N THR A 397 -10.42 -47.13 -29.37
CA THR A 397 -9.54 -47.72 -30.40
C THR A 397 -8.11 -47.19 -30.36
N GLN A 398 -7.85 -46.12 -29.60
CA GLN A 398 -6.52 -45.50 -29.46
C GLN A 398 -6.11 -45.36 -27.99
N PRO A 399 -4.85 -45.67 -27.65
CA PRO A 399 -4.31 -45.50 -26.30
C PRO A 399 -4.23 -44.02 -25.92
N LEU A 400 -4.29 -43.72 -24.62
CA LEU A 400 -4.12 -42.37 -24.09
C LEU A 400 -2.74 -41.79 -24.48
N ASP A 401 -2.71 -40.50 -24.75
CA ASP A 401 -1.49 -39.75 -25.08
C ASP A 401 -1.46 -38.36 -24.40
N LEU A 402 -0.48 -37.52 -24.74
CA LEU A 402 -0.39 -36.15 -24.21
C LEU A 402 -1.42 -35.19 -24.84
N HIS A 403 -1.98 -35.48 -26.01
CA HIS A 403 -3.08 -34.69 -26.56
C HIS A 403 -4.33 -34.81 -25.69
N ASP A 404 -4.54 -35.96 -25.03
CA ASP A 404 -5.62 -36.12 -24.06
C ASP A 404 -5.43 -35.27 -22.79
N TRP A 405 -4.18 -35.07 -22.36
CA TRP A 405 -3.88 -34.12 -21.28
C TRP A 405 -4.16 -32.68 -21.70
N VAL A 406 -3.79 -32.30 -22.93
CA VAL A 406 -4.14 -30.99 -23.50
C VAL A 406 -5.65 -30.82 -23.59
N ARG A 407 -6.40 -31.86 -23.99
CA ARG A 407 -7.87 -31.87 -24.01
C ARG A 407 -8.49 -31.74 -22.61
N ALA A 408 -7.96 -32.45 -21.63
CA ALA A 408 -8.33 -32.29 -20.22
C ALA A 408 -8.08 -30.85 -19.74
N GLY A 409 -6.94 -30.27 -20.12
CA GLY A 409 -6.58 -28.88 -19.86
C GLY A 409 -7.61 -27.90 -20.41
N MET A 410 -7.98 -28.03 -21.68
CA MET A 410 -9.03 -27.19 -22.31
C MET A 410 -10.40 -27.36 -21.63
N ARG A 411 -10.71 -28.57 -21.14
CA ARG A 411 -11.94 -28.81 -20.36
C ARG A 411 -11.91 -28.12 -19.01
N ALA A 412 -10.81 -28.23 -18.27
CA ALA A 412 -10.63 -27.52 -17.01
C ALA A 412 -10.68 -26.00 -17.22
N PHE A 413 -10.11 -25.50 -18.32
CA PHE A 413 -10.17 -24.10 -18.74
C PHE A 413 -11.63 -23.63 -18.92
N GLU A 414 -12.49 -24.40 -19.59
CA GLU A 414 -13.92 -24.07 -19.70
C GLU A 414 -14.61 -23.95 -18.33
N PHE A 415 -14.37 -24.89 -17.41
CA PHE A 415 -14.99 -24.83 -16.08
C PHE A 415 -14.50 -23.64 -15.25
N MET A 416 -13.21 -23.30 -15.32
CA MET A 416 -12.69 -22.12 -14.63
C MET A 416 -13.24 -20.82 -15.23
N LEU A 417 -13.37 -20.74 -16.55
CA LEU A 417 -13.98 -19.60 -17.22
C LEU A 417 -15.47 -19.47 -16.86
N LEU A 418 -16.20 -20.57 -16.79
CA LEU A 418 -17.58 -20.58 -16.29
C LEU A 418 -17.64 -20.08 -14.84
N GLY A 419 -16.72 -20.51 -13.98
CA GLY A 419 -16.61 -20.02 -12.60
C GLY A 419 -16.46 -18.49 -12.53
N ILE A 420 -15.67 -17.90 -13.43
CA ILE A 420 -15.52 -16.44 -13.54
C ILE A 420 -16.82 -15.78 -13.98
N VAL A 421 -17.50 -16.33 -15.00
CA VAL A 421 -18.81 -15.82 -15.47
C VAL A 421 -19.85 -15.86 -14.34
N VAL A 422 -19.93 -16.98 -13.62
CA VAL A 422 -20.84 -17.15 -12.48
C VAL A 422 -20.50 -16.16 -11.36
N TRP A 423 -19.22 -15.93 -11.08
CA TRP A 423 -18.80 -14.93 -10.10
C TRP A 423 -19.30 -13.53 -10.46
N TRP A 424 -19.13 -13.11 -11.72
CA TRP A 424 -19.60 -11.79 -12.18
C TRP A 424 -21.12 -11.68 -12.09
N ALA A 425 -21.86 -12.70 -12.54
CA ALA A 425 -23.30 -12.72 -12.45
C ALA A 425 -23.78 -12.65 -10.99
N ALA A 426 -23.16 -13.41 -10.09
CA ALA A 426 -23.48 -13.41 -8.67
C ALA A 426 -23.10 -12.09 -7.97
N ALA A 427 -22.05 -11.41 -8.44
CA ALA A 427 -21.58 -10.15 -7.87
C ALA A 427 -22.49 -8.95 -8.19
N VAL A 428 -23.31 -9.02 -9.24
CA VAL A 428 -24.23 -7.93 -9.64
C VAL A 428 -25.11 -7.46 -8.49
N VAL A 429 -25.79 -8.38 -7.81
CA VAL A 429 -26.73 -8.04 -6.72
C VAL A 429 -26.00 -7.41 -5.52
N PRO A 430 -24.92 -8.01 -4.99
CA PRO A 430 -24.10 -7.37 -3.97
C PRO A 430 -23.58 -5.98 -4.39
N PHE A 431 -23.15 -5.78 -5.63
CA PHE A 431 -22.68 -4.47 -6.12
C PHE A 431 -23.80 -3.42 -6.15
N LEU A 432 -25.01 -3.79 -6.60
CA LEU A 432 -26.17 -2.90 -6.59
C LEU A 432 -26.54 -2.48 -5.16
N LEU A 433 -26.67 -3.45 -4.25
CA LEU A 433 -26.95 -3.18 -2.84
C LEU A 433 -25.85 -2.33 -2.21
N TRP A 434 -24.58 -2.67 -2.47
CA TRP A 434 -23.43 -1.93 -1.98
C TRP A 434 -23.44 -0.48 -2.43
N PHE A 435 -23.77 -0.23 -3.70
CA PHE A 435 -23.89 1.11 -4.23
C PHE A 435 -25.02 1.89 -3.55
N VAL A 436 -26.22 1.29 -3.45
CA VAL A 436 -27.41 1.91 -2.83
C VAL A 436 -27.15 2.24 -1.35
N PHE A 437 -26.71 1.27 -0.55
CA PHE A 437 -26.40 1.52 0.86
C PHE A 437 -25.26 2.53 1.02
N GLY A 438 -24.29 2.54 0.09
CA GLY A 438 -23.26 3.56 0.01
C GLY A 438 -23.84 4.96 -0.18
N GLN A 439 -24.80 5.15 -1.10
CA GLN A 439 -25.44 6.46 -1.31
C GLN A 439 -26.25 6.91 -0.10
N ILE A 440 -26.94 5.97 0.56
CA ILE A 440 -27.73 6.28 1.75
C ILE A 440 -26.79 6.66 2.91
N ALA A 441 -25.72 5.90 3.14
CA ALA A 441 -24.73 6.16 4.20
C ALA A 441 -23.98 7.48 3.98
N ALA A 442 -23.66 7.82 2.73
CA ALA A 442 -23.01 9.08 2.37
C ALA A 442 -23.83 10.33 2.76
N ARG A 443 -25.12 10.20 3.09
CA ARG A 443 -25.95 11.34 3.56
C ARG A 443 -25.71 11.71 5.02
N ASP A 444 -24.95 10.91 5.78
CA ASP A 444 -24.73 11.13 7.22
C ASP A 444 -23.69 12.23 7.54
N GLY A 445 -23.10 12.87 6.53
CA GLY A 445 -22.12 13.97 6.65
C GLY A 445 -20.85 13.74 5.83
N ASP A 446 -19.87 14.63 5.91
CA ASP A 446 -18.66 14.55 5.06
C ASP A 446 -17.75 13.41 5.37
N ALA A 447 -17.55 13.14 6.66
CA ALA A 447 -16.75 12.00 7.07
C ALA A 447 -17.34 10.71 6.48
N ALA A 448 -18.67 10.63 6.39
CA ALA A 448 -19.36 9.54 5.72
C ALA A 448 -19.12 9.55 4.20
N ARG A 449 -19.29 10.70 3.53
CA ARG A 449 -19.03 10.84 2.09
C ARG A 449 -17.62 10.47 1.70
N GLY A 450 -16.62 11.02 2.39
CA GLY A 450 -15.20 10.76 2.17
C GLY A 450 -14.89 9.27 2.32
N SER A 451 -15.34 8.64 3.41
CA SER A 451 -15.13 7.20 3.62
C SER A 451 -15.83 6.33 2.57
N VAL A 452 -17.06 6.66 2.16
CA VAL A 452 -17.77 5.94 1.08
C VAL A 452 -17.06 6.12 -0.25
N ALA A 453 -16.60 7.34 -0.57
CA ALA A 453 -15.85 7.63 -1.78
C ALA A 453 -14.53 6.86 -1.83
N THR A 454 -13.79 6.80 -0.71
CA THR A 454 -12.59 5.98 -0.57
C THR A 454 -12.88 4.49 -0.76
N GLY A 455 -13.98 3.98 -0.17
CA GLY A 455 -14.44 2.61 -0.36
C GLY A 455 -14.74 2.25 -1.82
N ARG A 456 -15.43 3.16 -2.54
CA ARG A 456 -15.72 3.02 -3.99
C ARG A 456 -14.46 3.05 -4.83
N LEU A 457 -13.62 4.06 -4.61
CA LEU A 457 -12.38 4.24 -5.36
C LEU A 457 -11.46 3.03 -5.17
N GLY A 458 -11.22 2.62 -3.92
CA GLY A 458 -10.35 1.49 -3.59
C GLY A 458 -10.79 0.19 -4.25
N LEU A 459 -12.07 -0.18 -4.13
CA LEU A 459 -12.60 -1.41 -4.71
C LEU A 459 -12.59 -1.38 -6.25
N MET A 460 -13.06 -0.29 -6.87
CA MET A 460 -13.19 -0.20 -8.32
C MET A 460 -11.84 -0.10 -9.01
N VAL A 461 -10.93 0.74 -8.53
CA VAL A 461 -9.57 0.87 -9.10
C VAL A 461 -8.81 -0.44 -8.94
N SER A 462 -8.93 -1.10 -7.79
CA SER A 462 -8.33 -2.41 -7.56
C SER A 462 -8.86 -3.46 -8.55
N MET A 463 -10.18 -3.62 -8.64
CA MET A 463 -10.81 -4.60 -9.53
C MET A 463 -10.44 -4.35 -11.00
N ALA A 464 -10.52 -3.10 -11.43
CA ALA A 464 -10.17 -2.69 -12.79
C ALA A 464 -8.69 -2.96 -13.11
N SER A 465 -7.78 -2.58 -12.21
CA SER A 465 -6.34 -2.82 -12.37
C SER A 465 -6.03 -4.31 -12.42
N PHE A 466 -6.71 -5.10 -11.59
CA PHE A 466 -6.58 -6.56 -11.59
C PHE A 466 -7.03 -7.19 -12.91
N VAL A 467 -8.18 -6.79 -13.44
CA VAL A 467 -8.68 -7.27 -14.73
C VAL A 467 -7.73 -6.88 -15.86
N ALA A 468 -7.30 -5.61 -15.91
CA ALA A 468 -6.36 -5.12 -16.92
C ALA A 468 -5.02 -5.90 -16.89
N LEU A 469 -4.46 -6.12 -15.69
CA LEU A 469 -3.22 -6.89 -15.51
C LEU A 469 -3.41 -8.35 -15.91
N SER A 470 -4.55 -8.95 -15.57
CA SER A 470 -4.88 -10.33 -15.96
C SER A 470 -4.99 -10.47 -17.48
N MET A 471 -5.61 -9.49 -18.15
CA MET A 471 -5.69 -9.44 -19.62
C MET A 471 -4.31 -9.27 -20.25
N ALA A 472 -3.43 -8.44 -19.67
CA ALA A 472 -2.05 -8.29 -20.15
C ALA A 472 -1.27 -9.61 -20.07
N ILE A 473 -1.38 -10.31 -18.94
CA ILE A 473 -0.74 -11.61 -18.73
C ILE A 473 -1.27 -12.62 -19.74
N TRP A 474 -2.58 -12.64 -19.97
CA TRP A 474 -3.19 -13.52 -20.96
C TRP A 474 -2.78 -13.18 -22.39
N ALA A 475 -2.66 -11.91 -22.75
CA ALA A 475 -2.17 -11.49 -24.06
C ALA A 475 -0.76 -12.03 -24.34
N LEU A 476 0.13 -11.99 -23.33
CA LEU A 476 1.49 -12.55 -23.42
C LEU A 476 1.49 -14.08 -23.48
N LEU A 477 0.56 -14.72 -22.77
CA LEU A 477 0.47 -16.17 -22.66
C LEU A 477 -0.19 -16.83 -23.88
N THR A 478 -1.10 -16.12 -24.56
CA THR A 478 -1.99 -16.67 -25.60
C THR A 478 -1.20 -17.41 -26.69
N THR A 479 -0.13 -16.80 -27.22
CA THR A 479 0.72 -17.43 -28.25
C THR A 479 1.29 -18.77 -27.81
N LEU A 480 1.74 -18.89 -26.55
CA LEU A 480 2.31 -20.12 -26.02
C LEU A 480 1.25 -21.21 -25.83
N VAL A 481 0.07 -20.83 -25.37
CA VAL A 481 -1.04 -21.77 -25.13
C VAL A 481 -1.64 -22.24 -26.46
N GLU A 482 -1.81 -21.35 -27.43
CA GLU A 482 -2.25 -21.69 -28.78
C GLU A 482 -1.27 -22.62 -29.47
N PHE A 483 0.04 -22.37 -29.33
CA PHE A 483 1.08 -23.27 -29.82
C PHE A 483 0.94 -24.67 -29.20
N GLY A 484 0.77 -24.75 -27.87
CA GLY A 484 0.58 -26.04 -27.18
C GLY A 484 -0.71 -26.77 -27.58
N ALA A 485 -1.75 -26.05 -27.98
CA ALA A 485 -3.04 -26.62 -28.38
C ALA A 485 -3.17 -26.88 -29.89
N ALA A 486 -2.21 -26.46 -30.72
CA ALA A 486 -2.33 -26.45 -32.18
C ALA A 486 -2.55 -27.84 -32.81
N GLY A 487 -1.98 -28.89 -32.19
CA GLY A 487 -2.09 -30.28 -32.66
C GLY A 487 -3.27 -31.07 -32.07
N THR A 488 -4.16 -30.45 -31.27
CA THR A 488 -5.20 -31.18 -30.54
C THR A 488 -6.59 -30.73 -30.97
N SER A 489 -7.44 -31.63 -31.45
CA SER A 489 -8.86 -31.32 -31.70
C SER A 489 -9.66 -31.21 -30.39
N TYR A 490 -10.64 -30.31 -30.36
CA TYR A 490 -11.42 -30.01 -29.16
C TYR A 490 -12.92 -29.89 -29.40
N CYS A 491 -13.71 -30.62 -28.59
CA CYS A 491 -15.16 -30.52 -28.57
C CYS A 491 -15.59 -29.84 -27.25
N PRO A 492 -16.05 -28.58 -27.29
CA PRO A 492 -16.43 -27.86 -26.08
C PRO A 492 -17.74 -28.40 -25.47
N LEU A 493 -17.94 -28.19 -24.17
CA LEU A 493 -19.23 -28.47 -23.51
C LEU A 493 -20.05 -27.23 -23.20
N ILE A 494 -19.38 -26.16 -22.79
CA ILE A 494 -20.05 -25.03 -22.14
C ILE A 494 -20.11 -23.88 -23.14
N PHE A 495 -19.00 -23.66 -23.83
CA PHE A 495 -18.79 -22.53 -24.69
C PHE A 495 -18.72 -22.97 -26.16
N ASP A 496 -19.68 -22.53 -26.98
CA ASP A 496 -19.80 -22.92 -28.40
C ASP A 496 -20.10 -24.40 -28.65
N ALA A 497 -20.74 -25.09 -27.70
CA ALA A 497 -21.17 -26.48 -27.87
C ALA A 497 -22.06 -26.71 -29.10
N ALA A 498 -22.84 -25.70 -29.50
CA ALA A 498 -23.68 -25.75 -30.70
C ALA A 498 -22.88 -25.68 -32.02
N SER A 499 -21.64 -25.21 -31.99
CA SER A 499 -20.77 -25.08 -33.16
C SER A 499 -20.05 -26.39 -33.53
N GLY A 500 -20.21 -27.44 -32.72
CA GLY A 500 -19.52 -28.72 -32.91
C GLY A 500 -18.06 -28.71 -32.42
N CYS A 501 -17.27 -29.66 -32.93
CA CYS A 501 -15.86 -29.79 -32.57
C CYS A 501 -14.97 -28.91 -33.43
N PHE A 502 -13.95 -28.32 -32.82
CA PHE A 502 -12.89 -27.59 -33.50
C PHE A 502 -11.77 -28.54 -33.91
N ASP A 503 -11.35 -28.47 -35.17
CA ASP A 503 -10.22 -29.25 -35.69
C ASP A 503 -8.91 -28.93 -34.94
N LYS A 504 -8.75 -27.67 -34.52
CA LYS A 504 -7.62 -27.19 -33.71
C LYS A 504 -8.11 -26.51 -32.44
N GLY A 505 -7.64 -26.99 -31.29
CA GLY A 505 -7.92 -26.43 -29.98
C GLY A 505 -7.40 -24.99 -29.85
N SER A 506 -6.35 -24.63 -30.60
CA SER A 506 -5.88 -23.25 -30.69
C SER A 506 -6.95 -22.29 -31.20
N THR A 507 -7.77 -22.70 -32.19
CA THR A 507 -8.89 -21.88 -32.69
C THR A 507 -9.94 -21.64 -31.62
N PHE A 508 -10.28 -22.67 -30.83
CA PHE A 508 -11.19 -22.52 -29.70
C PHE A 508 -10.66 -21.51 -28.67
N LEU A 509 -9.40 -21.67 -28.26
CA LEU A 509 -8.75 -20.80 -27.27
C LEU A 509 -8.62 -19.35 -27.78
N HIS A 510 -8.25 -19.16 -29.03
CA HIS A 510 -8.17 -17.85 -29.68
C HIS A 510 -9.53 -17.14 -29.65
N LEU A 511 -10.60 -17.84 -30.05
CA LEU A 511 -11.96 -17.31 -30.00
C LEU A 511 -12.42 -16.99 -28.57
N ARG A 512 -12.03 -17.80 -27.57
CA ARG A 512 -12.32 -17.49 -26.16
C ARG A 512 -11.59 -16.25 -25.69
N TYR A 513 -10.32 -16.10 -26.04
CA TYR A 513 -9.54 -14.91 -25.70
C TYR A 513 -10.17 -13.64 -26.30
N LEU A 514 -10.51 -13.65 -27.59
CA LEU A 514 -11.14 -12.52 -28.27
C LEU A 514 -12.48 -12.12 -27.63
N ARG A 515 -13.41 -13.07 -27.46
CA ARG A 515 -14.74 -12.79 -26.89
C ARG A 515 -14.70 -12.38 -25.43
N SER A 516 -13.79 -12.97 -24.64
CA SER A 516 -13.60 -12.57 -23.24
C SER A 516 -13.08 -11.14 -23.16
N THR A 517 -12.11 -10.79 -24.01
CA THR A 517 -11.57 -9.43 -24.11
C THR A 517 -12.66 -8.43 -24.46
N GLU A 518 -13.49 -8.70 -25.46
CA GLU A 518 -14.63 -7.86 -25.86
C GLU A 518 -15.62 -7.59 -24.73
N THR A 519 -15.87 -8.59 -23.88
CA THR A 519 -16.81 -8.44 -22.75
C THR A 519 -16.28 -7.48 -21.68
N PHE A 520 -14.96 -7.44 -21.47
CA PHE A 520 -14.31 -6.56 -20.48
C PHE A 520 -13.88 -5.20 -21.03
N VAL A 521 -13.99 -4.99 -22.34
CA VAL A 521 -13.68 -3.70 -23.01
C VAL A 521 -14.47 -2.54 -22.39
N LEU A 522 -15.75 -2.71 -22.05
CA LEU A 522 -16.54 -1.66 -21.40
C LEU A 522 -16.02 -1.30 -20.00
N ALA A 523 -15.61 -2.30 -19.21
CA ALA A 523 -15.00 -2.06 -17.90
C ALA A 523 -13.64 -1.36 -18.02
N ALA A 524 -12.85 -1.74 -19.04
CA ALA A 524 -11.59 -1.07 -19.35
C ALA A 524 -11.81 0.38 -19.82
N GLY A 525 -12.85 0.66 -20.61
CA GLY A 525 -13.23 2.01 -21.02
C GLY A 525 -13.60 2.92 -19.86
N LEU A 526 -14.34 2.40 -18.86
CA LEU A 526 -14.68 3.15 -17.65
C LEU A 526 -13.43 3.44 -16.79
N THR A 527 -12.49 2.51 -16.76
CA THR A 527 -11.19 2.69 -16.09
C THR A 527 -10.34 3.73 -16.82
N LEU A 528 -10.31 3.68 -18.15
CA LEU A 528 -9.63 4.65 -18.99
C LEU A 528 -10.24 6.05 -18.83
N ALA A 529 -11.57 6.15 -18.65
CA ALA A 529 -12.23 7.41 -18.36
C ALA A 529 -11.79 8.02 -17.01
N LEU A 530 -11.64 7.20 -15.97
CA LEU A 530 -11.06 7.65 -14.69
C LEU A 530 -9.60 8.10 -14.86
N LEU A 531 -8.79 7.33 -15.59
CA LEU A 531 -7.40 7.67 -15.86
C LEU A 531 -7.29 8.99 -16.64
N LEU A 532 -8.09 9.14 -17.70
CA LEU A 532 -8.15 10.36 -18.50
C LEU A 532 -8.58 11.56 -17.65
N TYR A 533 -9.57 11.38 -16.78
CA TYR A 533 -9.97 12.41 -15.83
C TYR A 533 -8.80 12.85 -14.95
N MET A 534 -8.07 11.88 -14.36
CA MET A 534 -6.89 12.17 -13.54
C MET A 534 -5.79 12.87 -14.33
N ILE A 535 -5.53 12.45 -15.57
CA ILE A 535 -4.57 13.10 -16.47
C ILE A 535 -4.99 14.56 -16.70
N VAL A 536 -6.24 14.82 -17.09
CA VAL A 536 -6.74 16.18 -17.34
C VAL A 536 -6.62 17.08 -16.11
N VAL A 537 -6.90 16.53 -14.92
CA VAL A 537 -6.78 17.28 -13.66
C VAL A 537 -5.33 17.57 -13.29
N LEU A 538 -4.42 16.59 -13.47
CA LEU A 538 -3.04 16.67 -12.99
C LEU A 538 -2.05 17.27 -13.99
N VAL A 539 -2.31 17.19 -15.30
CA VAL A 539 -1.37 17.64 -16.35
C VAL A 539 -0.88 19.07 -16.15
N PRO A 540 -1.73 20.09 -15.87
CA PRO A 540 -1.23 21.45 -15.66
C PRO A 540 -0.26 21.58 -14.47
N SER A 541 -0.51 20.81 -13.40
CA SER A 541 0.40 20.75 -12.24
C SER A 541 1.69 20.01 -12.55
N VAL A 542 1.62 18.92 -13.33
CA VAL A 542 2.79 18.19 -13.81
C VAL A 542 3.64 19.05 -14.77
N LEU A 543 3.00 19.88 -15.60
CA LEU A 543 3.71 20.85 -16.45
C LEU A 543 4.39 21.94 -15.62
N ALA A 544 3.79 22.35 -14.50
CA ALA A 544 4.44 23.25 -13.54
C ALA A 544 5.64 22.60 -12.83
N GLU A 545 5.67 21.27 -12.69
CA GLU A 545 6.83 20.51 -12.19
C GLU A 545 8.04 20.68 -13.12
N ILE A 546 7.86 20.53 -14.44
CA ILE A 546 8.95 20.74 -15.42
C ILE A 546 9.26 22.22 -15.69
N ARG A 547 8.82 23.14 -14.82
CA ARG A 547 8.96 24.61 -14.91
C ARG A 547 8.37 25.25 -16.17
N ASN A 548 7.51 24.53 -16.88
CA ASN A 548 6.72 25.03 -18.00
C ASN A 548 5.28 25.37 -17.54
N GLY A 549 5.17 26.11 -16.44
CA GLY A 549 3.88 26.46 -15.85
C GLY A 549 3.05 27.31 -16.81
N VAL A 550 1.80 26.89 -17.05
CA VAL A 550 0.85 27.63 -17.89
C VAL A 550 -0.11 28.41 -17.00
N GLY A 551 -0.23 29.72 -17.22
CA GLY A 551 -1.18 30.59 -16.51
C GLY A 551 -0.68 31.15 -15.18
N THR A 552 -1.60 31.68 -14.37
CA THR A 552 -1.30 32.27 -13.05
C THR A 552 -1.40 31.22 -11.94
N ALA A 553 -0.72 31.45 -10.81
CA ALA A 553 -0.84 30.62 -9.61
C ALA A 553 -2.31 30.39 -9.20
N GLN A 554 -3.13 31.44 -9.26
CA GLN A 554 -4.56 31.35 -8.96
C GLN A 554 -5.31 30.43 -9.95
N ASN A 555 -5.04 30.54 -11.25
CA ASN A 555 -5.70 29.71 -12.26
C ASN A 555 -5.32 28.24 -12.12
N LEU A 556 -4.04 27.95 -11.89
CA LEU A 556 -3.54 26.60 -11.66
C LEU A 556 -4.20 25.97 -10.42
N GLY A 557 -4.22 26.71 -9.30
CA GLY A 557 -4.88 26.24 -8.09
C GLY A 557 -6.39 26.06 -8.24
N ARG A 558 -7.08 26.95 -8.99
CA ARG A 558 -8.52 26.81 -9.28
C ARG A 558 -8.82 25.58 -10.13
N TRP A 559 -8.00 25.30 -11.14
CA TRP A 559 -8.12 24.12 -11.99
C TRP A 559 -8.04 22.85 -11.17
N LEU A 560 -6.94 22.69 -10.43
CA LEU A 560 -6.68 21.51 -9.63
C LEU A 560 -7.74 21.32 -8.53
N SER A 561 -8.13 22.41 -7.87
CA SER A 561 -9.20 22.37 -6.88
C SER A 561 -10.58 22.05 -7.48
N GLY A 562 -10.86 22.56 -8.69
CA GLY A 562 -12.03 22.18 -9.48
C GLY A 562 -12.05 20.69 -9.82
N GLY A 563 -10.90 20.13 -10.18
CA GLY A 563 -10.71 18.70 -10.42
C GLY A 563 -10.99 17.86 -9.17
N TYR A 564 -10.45 18.21 -8.01
CA TYR A 564 -10.73 17.43 -6.80
C TYR A 564 -12.18 17.54 -6.32
N ARG A 565 -12.81 18.72 -6.46
CA ARG A 565 -14.25 18.88 -6.15
C ARG A 565 -15.14 17.91 -6.91
N ARG A 566 -14.85 17.73 -8.20
CA ARG A 566 -15.65 16.88 -9.08
C ARG A 566 -15.24 15.41 -9.01
N LEU A 567 -14.09 15.08 -8.42
CA LEU A 567 -13.57 13.72 -8.37
C LEU A 567 -14.56 12.75 -7.72
N GLU A 568 -15.23 13.14 -6.63
CA GLU A 568 -16.20 12.26 -5.96
C GLU A 568 -17.45 12.02 -6.81
N ALA A 569 -17.95 13.05 -7.50
CA ALA A 569 -19.07 12.93 -8.42
C ALA A 569 -18.69 12.06 -9.63
N VAL A 570 -17.48 12.22 -10.17
CA VAL A 570 -16.96 11.40 -11.28
C VAL A 570 -16.79 9.95 -10.86
N VAL A 571 -16.14 9.69 -9.72
CA VAL A 571 -15.98 8.32 -9.18
C VAL A 571 -17.35 7.69 -8.92
N THR A 572 -18.30 8.46 -8.38
CA THR A 572 -19.65 7.97 -8.14
C THR A 572 -20.40 7.67 -9.43
N GLY A 573 -20.32 8.55 -10.43
CA GLY A 573 -20.93 8.35 -11.74
C GLY A 573 -20.33 7.16 -12.47
N LEU A 574 -19.01 7.04 -12.49
CA LEU A 574 -18.32 5.87 -13.07
C LEU A 574 -18.69 4.59 -12.34
N ALA A 575 -18.73 4.58 -11.01
CA ALA A 575 -19.17 3.42 -10.25
C ALA A 575 -20.63 3.05 -10.57
N ALA A 576 -21.53 4.03 -10.67
CA ALA A 576 -22.91 3.80 -11.04
C ALA A 576 -23.02 3.17 -12.43
N THR A 577 -22.34 3.75 -13.43
CA THR A 577 -22.31 3.24 -14.80
C THR A 577 -21.72 1.84 -14.84
N SER A 578 -20.60 1.58 -14.15
CA SER A 578 -19.99 0.24 -14.07
C SER A 578 -20.96 -0.80 -13.52
N VAL A 579 -21.66 -0.47 -12.42
CA VAL A 579 -22.61 -1.41 -11.79
C VAL A 579 -23.82 -1.65 -12.70
N VAL A 580 -24.36 -0.61 -13.33
CA VAL A 580 -25.50 -0.73 -14.25
C VAL A 580 -25.13 -1.53 -15.49
N VAL A 581 -24.00 -1.22 -16.12
CA VAL A 581 -23.49 -1.96 -17.29
C VAL A 581 -23.25 -3.41 -16.93
N ALA A 582 -22.60 -3.70 -15.80
CA ALA A 582 -22.37 -5.07 -15.33
C ALA A 582 -23.69 -5.81 -15.08
N ALA A 583 -24.70 -5.14 -14.53
CA ALA A 583 -26.03 -5.72 -14.30
C ALA A 583 -26.75 -6.05 -15.62
N ILE A 584 -26.77 -5.10 -16.56
CA ILE A 584 -27.39 -5.29 -17.88
C ILE A 584 -26.71 -6.43 -18.63
N VAL A 585 -25.38 -6.42 -18.72
CA VAL A 585 -24.61 -7.48 -19.39
C VAL A 585 -24.84 -8.82 -18.72
N GLY A 586 -24.82 -8.87 -17.37
CA GLY A 586 -25.07 -10.09 -16.61
C GLY A 586 -26.46 -10.69 -16.86
N VAL A 587 -27.51 -9.85 -16.85
CA VAL A 587 -28.89 -10.26 -17.14
C VAL A 587 -29.04 -10.72 -18.59
N LEU A 588 -28.49 -9.98 -19.55
CA LEU A 588 -28.54 -10.34 -20.97
C LEU A 588 -27.88 -11.70 -21.21
N LEU A 589 -26.69 -11.92 -20.65
CA LEU A 589 -25.98 -13.21 -20.76
C LEU A 589 -26.77 -14.35 -20.11
N LEU A 590 -27.40 -14.11 -18.97
CA LEU A 590 -28.25 -15.12 -18.30
C LEU A 590 -29.47 -15.47 -19.16
N LEU A 591 -30.20 -14.46 -19.65
CA LEU A 591 -31.38 -14.65 -20.50
C LEU A 591 -31.03 -15.34 -21.82
N ALA A 592 -29.88 -15.04 -22.41
CA ALA A 592 -29.35 -15.74 -23.59
C ALA A 592 -29.18 -17.24 -23.32
N ARG A 593 -28.60 -17.56 -22.15
CA ARG A 593 -28.30 -18.94 -21.75
C ARG A 593 -29.55 -19.72 -21.38
N CYS A 594 -30.58 -19.06 -20.86
CA CYS A 594 -31.90 -19.64 -20.64
C CYS A 594 -32.73 -19.78 -21.93
N GLY A 595 -32.23 -19.33 -23.09
CA GLY A 595 -32.95 -19.40 -24.37
C GLY A 595 -34.13 -18.43 -24.48
N ILE A 596 -34.20 -17.41 -23.60
CA ILE A 596 -35.30 -16.44 -23.54
C ILE A 596 -35.10 -15.32 -24.56
N LEU A 597 -33.85 -14.89 -24.82
CA LEU A 597 -33.52 -13.92 -25.86
C LEU A 597 -33.09 -14.64 -27.16
N PRO A 598 -33.48 -14.14 -28.36
CA PRO A 598 -32.90 -14.59 -29.63
C PRO A 598 -31.38 -14.41 -29.60
N LYS A 599 -30.63 -15.43 -30.00
CA LYS A 599 -29.15 -15.41 -30.04
C LYS A 599 -28.63 -14.21 -30.87
N ASP A 600 -29.42 -13.80 -31.86
CA ASP A 600 -29.12 -12.76 -32.83
C ASP A 600 -29.28 -11.34 -32.23
N LEU A 601 -30.03 -11.18 -31.14
CA LEU A 601 -30.20 -9.87 -30.48
C LEU A 601 -28.95 -9.47 -29.68
N ILE A 602 -28.27 -10.45 -29.08
CA ILE A 602 -27.08 -10.28 -28.23
C ILE A 602 -25.80 -10.32 -29.07
N GLY A 603 -25.82 -11.03 -30.21
CA GLY A 603 -24.71 -11.10 -31.16
C GLY A 603 -24.79 -10.12 -32.34
N GLY A 604 -25.98 -9.64 -32.73
CA GLY A 604 -26.17 -8.75 -33.88
C GLY A 604 -26.20 -7.27 -33.48
N ALA A 605 -27.27 -6.84 -32.80
CA ALA A 605 -27.49 -5.43 -32.50
C ALA A 605 -26.50 -4.83 -31.48
N TYR A 606 -26.06 -5.61 -30.49
CA TYR A 606 -25.06 -5.18 -29.50
C TYR A 606 -23.65 -5.07 -30.11
N ILE A 607 -23.31 -5.97 -31.05
CA ILE A 607 -22.02 -6.00 -31.74
C ILE A 607 -21.96 -4.96 -32.86
N GLU A 608 -23.06 -4.63 -33.53
CA GLU A 608 -23.06 -3.63 -34.61
C GLU A 608 -22.69 -2.22 -34.14
N TRP A 609 -23.16 -1.78 -32.96
CA TRP A 609 -22.87 -0.43 -32.46
C TRP A 609 -21.56 -0.31 -31.67
N PHE A 610 -21.23 -1.31 -30.85
CA PHE A 610 -20.01 -1.27 -30.01
C PHE A 610 -18.83 -2.03 -30.59
N GLY A 611 -19.05 -3.00 -31.48
CA GLY A 611 -18.01 -3.82 -32.12
C GLY A 611 -16.98 -2.97 -32.86
N PRO A 612 -17.36 -2.04 -33.76
CA PRO A 612 -16.40 -1.21 -34.48
C PRO A 612 -15.56 -0.31 -33.56
N LEU A 613 -16.18 0.32 -32.55
CA LEU A 613 -15.49 1.17 -31.57
C LEU A 613 -14.56 0.35 -30.65
N SER A 614 -15.02 -0.82 -30.22
CA SER A 614 -14.26 -1.81 -29.46
C SER A 614 -13.05 -2.28 -30.26
N GLU A 615 -13.24 -2.73 -31.50
CA GLU A 615 -12.19 -3.25 -32.37
C GLU A 615 -11.16 -2.21 -32.77
N SER A 616 -11.60 -1.01 -33.13
CA SER A 616 -10.75 -0.01 -33.78
C SER A 616 -10.08 0.95 -32.81
N VAL A 617 -10.65 1.16 -31.61
CA VAL A 617 -10.16 2.16 -30.65
C VAL A 617 -9.84 1.52 -29.32
N LEU A 618 -10.80 0.81 -28.72
CA LEU A 618 -10.67 0.40 -27.32
C LEU A 618 -9.78 -0.85 -27.14
N LYS A 619 -9.85 -1.84 -28.05
CA LYS A 619 -8.96 -3.01 -28.05
C LYS A 619 -7.48 -2.61 -28.24
N PRO A 620 -7.09 -1.80 -29.24
CA PRO A 620 -5.71 -1.34 -29.38
C PRO A 620 -5.27 -0.52 -28.17
N LEU A 621 -6.08 0.42 -27.68
CA LEU A 621 -5.73 1.23 -26.50
C LEU A 621 -5.55 0.37 -25.24
N VAL A 622 -6.46 -0.54 -24.96
CA VAL A 622 -6.41 -1.40 -23.77
C VAL A 622 -5.27 -2.39 -23.89
N LEU A 623 -5.06 -3.04 -25.04
CA LEU A 623 -3.93 -3.95 -25.25
C LEU A 623 -2.61 -3.19 -25.21
N SER A 624 -2.53 -1.99 -25.79
CA SER A 624 -1.33 -1.14 -25.72
C SER A 624 -1.06 -0.68 -24.30
N ALA A 625 -2.08 -0.23 -23.56
CA ALA A 625 -1.94 0.22 -22.18
C ALA A 625 -1.64 -0.94 -21.22
N ALA A 626 -2.26 -2.10 -21.41
CA ALA A 626 -2.03 -3.30 -20.63
C ALA A 626 -0.66 -3.90 -20.92
N THR A 627 -0.26 -3.96 -22.20
CA THR A 627 1.08 -4.40 -22.63
C THR A 627 2.15 -3.40 -22.21
N ALA A 628 1.91 -2.09 -22.32
CA ALA A 628 2.80 -1.06 -21.81
C ALA A 628 2.89 -1.15 -20.29
N ALA A 629 1.80 -1.30 -19.55
CA ALA A 629 1.82 -1.48 -18.11
C ALA A 629 2.57 -2.75 -17.70
N ALA A 630 2.36 -3.88 -18.39
CA ALA A 630 3.08 -5.12 -18.15
C ALA A 630 4.57 -5.01 -18.50
N ALA A 631 4.91 -4.38 -19.63
CA ALA A 631 6.29 -4.12 -20.03
C ALA A 631 6.98 -3.13 -19.08
N LEU A 632 6.32 -2.04 -18.70
CA LEU A 632 6.82 -1.05 -17.73
C LEU A 632 6.98 -1.67 -16.34
N SER A 633 6.13 -2.63 -15.97
CA SER A 633 6.23 -3.39 -14.71
C SER A 633 7.32 -4.46 -14.74
N ALA A 634 7.51 -5.14 -15.89
CA ALA A 634 8.58 -6.10 -16.10
C ALA A 634 9.95 -5.41 -16.25
N PHE A 635 9.97 -4.16 -16.71
CA PHE A 635 11.17 -3.35 -16.89
C PHE A 635 11.10 -2.10 -16.01
N GLY A 636 11.02 -2.24 -14.68
CA GLY A 636 10.85 -1.12 -13.74
C GLY A 636 11.84 0.05 -13.89
N GLY A 637 13.01 -0.15 -14.52
CA GLY A 637 13.96 0.92 -14.88
C GLY A 637 13.62 1.71 -16.16
N VAL A 638 12.63 1.30 -16.95
CA VAL A 638 12.19 1.95 -18.19
C VAL A 638 11.19 3.07 -17.87
N LEU A 639 10.28 2.89 -16.90
CA LEU A 639 9.36 3.95 -16.47
C LEU A 639 10.14 5.18 -15.93
N SER A 640 11.17 4.94 -15.12
CA SER A 640 12.05 6.01 -14.61
C SER A 640 12.85 6.71 -15.69
N ARG A 641 13.08 6.06 -16.85
CA ARG A 641 13.90 6.58 -17.95
C ARG A 641 13.09 7.32 -19.01
N TYR A 642 11.85 6.90 -19.27
CA TYR A 642 11.05 7.43 -20.39
C TYR A 642 9.84 8.25 -19.96
N VAL A 643 9.28 8.04 -18.76
CA VAL A 643 8.11 8.80 -18.29
C VAL A 643 8.23 9.18 -16.80
N PRO A 644 9.24 9.99 -16.41
CA PRO A 644 9.49 10.35 -15.01
C PRO A 644 8.29 11.01 -14.32
N TRP A 645 7.47 11.72 -15.10
CA TRP A 645 6.33 12.49 -14.62
C TRP A 645 5.11 11.66 -14.23
N LEU A 646 4.95 10.43 -14.74
CA LEU A 646 3.90 9.49 -14.30
C LEU A 646 4.26 8.76 -13.01
N ARG A 647 5.56 8.72 -12.66
CA ARG A 647 6.07 8.02 -11.48
C ARG A 647 5.65 8.71 -10.18
N LEU A 648 5.66 10.04 -10.15
CA LEU A 648 5.45 10.78 -8.90
C LEU A 648 4.06 10.54 -8.27
N PRO A 649 2.94 10.60 -9.02
CA PRO A 649 1.62 10.29 -8.46
C PRO A 649 1.48 8.83 -8.00
N LEU A 650 2.16 7.90 -8.69
CA LEU A 650 2.15 6.48 -8.33
C LEU A 650 2.94 6.26 -7.03
N ASP A 651 4.13 6.85 -6.89
CA ASP A 651 4.94 6.74 -5.69
C ASP A 651 4.20 7.32 -4.47
N VAL A 652 3.43 8.42 -4.64
CA VAL A 652 2.56 8.96 -3.58
C VAL A 652 1.48 7.96 -3.15
N ALA A 653 0.82 7.29 -4.11
CA ALA A 653 -0.18 6.27 -3.78
C ALA A 653 0.46 5.05 -3.08
N LEU A 654 1.66 4.64 -3.50
CA LEU A 654 2.44 3.56 -2.87
C LEU A 654 2.83 3.90 -1.45
N ASP A 655 3.25 5.14 -1.19
CA ASP A 655 3.64 5.58 0.15
C ASP A 655 2.45 5.71 1.10
N VAL A 656 1.29 6.14 0.62
CA VAL A 656 0.03 6.07 1.39
C VAL A 656 -0.28 4.61 1.76
N ASP A 657 -0.22 3.65 0.82
CA ASP A 657 -0.43 2.24 1.16
C ASP A 657 0.61 1.74 2.18
N ASN A 658 1.89 2.01 1.95
CA ASN A 658 2.98 1.64 2.86
C ASN A 658 2.76 2.19 4.28
N HIS A 659 2.22 3.40 4.40
CA HIS A 659 1.95 4.04 5.69
C HIS A 659 0.80 3.37 6.48
N PHE A 660 -0.14 2.71 5.80
CA PHE A 660 -1.23 1.92 6.41
C PHE A 660 -0.99 0.40 6.39
N ARG A 661 0.22 -0.03 5.96
CA ARG A 661 0.53 -1.44 5.72
C ARG A 661 0.77 -2.21 7.02
N GLU A 662 -0.02 -3.26 7.26
CA GLU A 662 0.15 -4.20 8.38
C GLU A 662 1.04 -5.40 8.01
N PHE A 663 1.05 -5.80 6.74
CA PHE A 663 1.72 -7.03 6.29
C PHE A 663 2.88 -6.75 5.34
N PRO A 664 3.97 -7.53 5.39
CA PRO A 664 4.17 -8.65 6.32
C PRO A 664 4.57 -8.16 7.73
N ARG A 665 4.06 -8.83 8.78
CA ARG A 665 4.20 -8.40 10.19
C ARG A 665 5.64 -8.30 10.71
N HIS A 666 6.62 -8.91 10.05
CA HIS A 666 8.04 -8.77 10.42
C HIS A 666 8.68 -7.48 9.88
N ALA A 667 8.05 -6.80 8.91
CA ALA A 667 8.58 -5.62 8.24
C ALA A 667 7.50 -4.54 8.05
N ILE A 668 6.74 -4.25 9.11
CA ILE A 668 5.73 -3.18 9.11
C ILE A 668 6.42 -1.83 8.88
N PRO A 669 6.18 -1.11 7.76
CA PRO A 669 6.94 0.10 7.43
C PRO A 669 6.82 1.19 8.49
N ARG A 670 5.59 1.54 8.92
CA ARG A 670 5.36 2.59 9.93
C ARG A 670 6.10 2.30 11.25
N ALA A 671 6.07 1.05 11.72
CA ALA A 671 6.75 0.64 12.96
C ALA A 671 8.27 0.81 12.89
N ARG A 672 8.89 0.44 11.76
CA ARG A 672 10.33 0.61 11.53
C ARG A 672 10.71 2.08 11.41
N ILE A 673 9.93 2.85 10.65
CA ILE A 673 10.13 4.30 10.49
C ILE A 673 10.04 5.02 11.84
N PHE A 674 9.02 4.70 12.65
CA PHE A 674 8.85 5.29 13.99
C PHE A 674 9.99 4.92 14.92
N SER A 675 10.41 3.64 14.94
CA SER A 675 11.55 3.21 15.76
C SER A 675 12.83 3.95 15.39
N ARG A 676 13.10 4.11 14.08
CA ARG A 676 14.26 4.84 13.57
C ARG A 676 14.23 6.31 13.94
N TYR A 677 13.08 6.94 13.78
CA TYR A 677 12.93 8.36 14.08
C TYR A 677 13.06 8.62 15.58
N VAL A 678 12.48 7.78 16.45
CA VAL A 678 12.68 7.88 17.90
C VAL A 678 14.16 7.78 18.27
N ALA A 679 14.91 6.85 17.67
CA ALA A 679 16.34 6.71 17.92
C ALA A 679 17.14 7.96 17.50
N LEU A 680 16.75 8.60 16.39
CA LEU A 680 17.34 9.88 15.97
C LEU A 680 17.00 11.02 16.96
N LEU A 681 15.75 11.10 17.43
CA LEU A 681 15.34 12.10 18.42
C LEU A 681 16.08 11.91 19.75
N GLU A 682 16.27 10.67 20.21
CA GLU A 682 17.10 10.37 21.39
C GLU A 682 18.54 10.86 21.20
N HIS A 683 19.12 10.63 20.01
CA HIS A 683 20.45 11.12 19.68
C HIS A 683 20.52 12.66 19.68
N VAL A 684 19.56 13.34 19.07
CA VAL A 684 19.49 14.81 19.02
C VAL A 684 19.36 15.39 20.44
N VAL A 685 18.45 14.83 21.25
CA VAL A 685 18.24 15.28 22.64
C VAL A 685 19.49 15.07 23.50
N ALA A 686 20.22 13.96 23.31
CA ALA A 686 21.48 13.70 24.03
C ALA A 686 22.55 14.78 23.77
N GLN A 687 22.50 15.48 22.63
CA GLN A 687 23.41 16.58 22.31
C GLN A 687 23.03 17.92 22.96
N GLN A 688 21.92 18.00 23.71
CA GLN A 688 21.51 19.17 24.50
C GLN A 688 21.36 20.45 23.64
N TYR A 689 20.64 20.34 22.53
CA TYR A 689 20.23 21.52 21.75
C TYR A 689 19.19 22.35 22.51
N ASP A 690 19.26 23.66 22.31
CA ASP A 690 18.32 24.64 22.89
C ASP A 690 16.98 24.60 22.13
N ARG A 691 17.04 24.29 20.82
CA ARG A 691 15.88 24.23 19.93
C ARG A 691 16.02 23.15 18.86
N ILE A 692 14.89 22.59 18.45
CA ILE A 692 14.80 21.56 17.42
C ILE A 692 13.81 22.02 16.35
N VAL A 693 14.26 22.17 15.11
CA VAL A 693 13.44 22.53 13.95
C VAL A 693 13.30 21.31 13.06
N ILE A 694 12.09 20.78 12.90
CA ILE A 694 11.80 19.68 12.00
C ILE A 694 11.36 20.27 10.67
N VAL A 695 12.09 19.97 9.59
CA VAL A 695 11.75 20.36 8.23
C VAL A 695 11.30 19.12 7.46
N ALA A 696 10.01 19.00 7.22
CA ALA A 696 9.38 17.82 6.65
C ALA A 696 8.69 18.13 5.32
N HIS A 697 8.86 17.28 4.32
CA HIS A 697 8.21 17.44 3.02
C HIS A 697 7.32 16.25 2.68
N SER A 698 6.16 16.52 2.07
CA SER A 698 5.24 15.49 1.58
C SER A 698 4.93 14.42 2.65
N GLN A 699 5.16 13.14 2.36
CA GLN A 699 5.02 12.01 3.27
C GLN A 699 5.81 12.16 4.58
N GLY A 700 6.97 12.83 4.56
CA GLY A 700 7.74 13.17 5.75
C GLY A 700 6.91 13.97 6.76
N THR A 701 5.99 14.83 6.28
CA THR A 701 5.08 15.60 7.15
C THR A 701 4.16 14.69 7.96
N VAL A 702 3.60 13.67 7.31
CA VAL A 702 2.69 12.73 7.95
C VAL A 702 3.43 11.88 8.96
N ILE A 703 4.64 11.42 8.61
CA ILE A 703 5.52 10.67 9.50
C ILE A 703 5.84 11.48 10.76
N SER A 704 6.26 12.74 10.60
CA SER A 704 6.60 13.63 11.74
C SER A 704 5.42 13.94 12.61
N THR A 705 4.30 14.37 12.02
CA THR A 705 3.13 14.77 12.80
C THR A 705 2.53 13.57 13.54
N GLU A 706 2.31 12.43 12.89
CA GLU A 706 1.79 11.23 13.56
C GLU A 706 2.71 10.72 14.67
N LEU A 707 4.04 10.72 14.45
CA LEU A 707 4.98 10.28 15.48
C LEU A 707 4.96 11.22 16.68
N LEU A 708 5.05 12.53 16.46
CA LEU A 708 5.06 13.51 17.56
C LEU A 708 3.77 13.43 18.39
N ARG A 709 2.60 13.35 17.73
CA ARG A 709 1.31 13.12 18.40
C ARG A 709 1.34 11.83 19.22
N TYR A 710 1.86 10.75 18.63
CA TYR A 710 1.96 9.45 19.31
C TYR A 710 2.87 9.51 20.54
N LEU A 711 4.03 10.17 20.46
CA LEU A 711 4.94 10.34 21.59
C LEU A 711 4.32 11.20 22.70
N GLN A 712 3.60 12.28 22.35
CA GLN A 712 2.89 13.13 23.29
C GLN A 712 1.82 12.35 24.07
N HIS A 713 0.91 11.71 23.35
CA HIS A 713 -0.18 10.93 23.96
C HIS A 713 0.36 9.77 24.80
N ARG A 714 1.40 9.10 24.30
CA ARG A 714 2.04 8.01 25.02
C ARG A 714 2.70 8.47 26.31
N ALA A 715 3.47 9.55 26.26
CA ALA A 715 4.16 10.07 27.43
C ALA A 715 3.14 10.45 28.51
N GLN A 716 2.03 11.09 28.13
CA GLN A 716 0.94 11.43 29.05
C GLN A 716 0.32 10.18 29.68
N TRP A 717 -0.14 9.22 28.88
CA TRP A 717 -0.77 8.00 29.42
C TRP A 717 0.16 7.15 30.28
N GLN A 718 1.42 7.02 29.89
CA GLN A 718 2.38 6.22 30.65
C GLN A 718 2.81 6.92 31.94
N ALA A 719 2.92 8.26 31.93
CA ALA A 719 3.15 9.04 33.14
C ALA A 719 1.97 8.88 34.13
N ASP A 720 0.73 8.98 33.65
CA ASP A 720 -0.48 8.76 34.46
C ASP A 720 -0.52 7.35 35.07
N ALA A 721 0.03 6.35 34.35
CA ALA A 721 0.14 4.96 34.81
C ALA A 721 1.39 4.66 35.66
N GLY A 722 2.28 5.64 35.88
CA GLY A 722 3.54 5.46 36.61
C GLY A 722 4.52 4.48 35.94
N ILE A 723 4.49 4.39 34.61
CA ILE A 723 5.38 3.56 33.80
C ILE A 723 6.54 4.43 33.31
N ASP A 724 7.78 4.11 33.71
CA ASP A 724 8.98 4.75 33.17
C ASP A 724 9.57 3.93 32.02
N ASP A 725 9.52 4.46 30.81
CA ASP A 725 10.14 3.90 29.62
C ASP A 725 10.94 4.95 28.82
N ARG A 726 11.43 4.57 27.63
CA ARG A 726 12.23 5.50 26.82
C ARG A 726 11.46 6.74 26.36
N VAL A 727 10.15 6.60 26.10
CA VAL A 727 9.32 7.68 25.57
C VAL A 727 8.97 8.66 26.69
N THR A 728 8.66 8.17 27.89
CA THR A 728 8.42 9.04 29.06
C THR A 728 9.65 9.86 29.45
N ARG A 729 10.87 9.35 29.19
CA ARG A 729 12.11 10.12 29.36
C ARG A 729 12.43 11.07 28.20
N LEU A 730 12.06 10.70 26.98
CA LEU A 730 12.33 11.49 25.78
C LEU A 730 11.41 12.73 25.68
N TRP A 731 10.10 12.53 25.85
CA TRP A 731 9.10 13.57 25.57
C TRP A 731 9.30 14.87 26.36
N PRO A 732 9.55 14.86 27.69
CA PRO A 732 9.78 16.09 28.45
C PRO A 732 10.97 16.91 27.95
N GLN A 733 11.95 16.27 27.29
CA GLN A 733 13.12 16.96 26.73
C GLN A 733 12.85 17.57 25.35
N LEU A 734 11.80 17.13 24.66
CA LEU A 734 11.34 17.68 23.38
C LEU A 734 10.28 18.78 23.58
N GLN A 735 9.41 18.61 24.57
CA GLN A 735 8.27 19.49 24.81
C GLN A 735 8.69 20.96 24.92
N GLY A 736 8.07 21.82 24.11
CA GLY A 736 8.36 23.26 24.08
C GLY A 736 9.59 23.67 23.28
N LYS A 737 10.44 22.73 22.83
CA LYS A 737 11.64 23.00 22.00
C LYS A 737 11.45 22.76 20.50
N VAL A 738 10.37 22.07 20.12
CA VAL A 738 10.13 21.65 18.74
C VAL A 738 9.42 22.74 17.94
N HIS A 739 9.97 23.09 16.79
CA HIS A 739 9.28 23.84 15.74
C HIS A 739 9.15 22.97 14.51
N LEU A 740 8.05 23.13 13.78
CA LEU A 740 7.72 22.31 12.63
C LEU A 740 7.57 23.19 11.39
N LEU A 741 8.32 22.87 10.34
CA LEU A 741 8.11 23.39 9.00
C LEU A 741 7.70 22.24 8.08
N THR A 742 6.53 22.34 7.48
CA THR A 742 6.03 21.36 6.52
C THR A 742 6.00 21.96 5.12
N ALA A 743 6.24 21.14 4.09
CA ALA A 743 6.14 21.56 2.70
C ALA A 743 5.35 20.53 1.89
N GLY A 744 4.41 20.98 1.05
CA GLY A 744 3.58 20.08 0.24
C GLY A 744 2.81 19.07 1.09
N CYS A 745 2.24 19.51 2.23
CA CYS A 745 1.69 18.64 3.27
C CYS A 745 0.38 17.92 2.85
N PRO A 746 0.37 16.57 2.76
CA PRO A 746 -0.79 15.82 2.27
C PRO A 746 -1.87 15.57 3.35
N LEU A 747 -1.66 16.01 4.60
CA LEU A 747 -2.55 15.70 5.74
C LEU A 747 -4.00 16.04 5.43
N ARG A 748 -4.26 17.20 4.83
CA ARG A 748 -5.63 17.64 4.52
C ARG A 748 -6.19 16.98 3.26
N GLN A 749 -5.49 17.11 2.13
CA GLN A 749 -6.03 16.77 0.81
C GLN A 749 -6.07 15.28 0.48
N LEU A 750 -5.19 14.48 1.08
CA LEU A 750 -5.14 13.04 0.87
C LEU A 750 -5.59 12.30 2.13
N TYR A 751 -4.98 12.56 3.27
CA TYR A 751 -5.21 11.77 4.48
C TYR A 751 -6.56 12.06 5.13
N ALA A 752 -6.85 13.30 5.51
CA ALA A 752 -8.13 13.67 6.11
C ALA A 752 -9.31 13.56 5.12
N ALA A 753 -9.09 13.87 3.84
CA ALA A 753 -10.13 13.71 2.83
C ALA A 753 -10.53 12.24 2.59
N ARG A 754 -9.58 11.28 2.69
CA ARG A 754 -9.84 9.86 2.39
C ARG A 754 -10.05 9.00 3.64
N PHE A 755 -9.48 9.40 4.77
CA PHE A 755 -9.58 8.72 6.08
C PHE A 755 -10.02 9.71 7.16
N PRO A 756 -11.20 10.35 7.02
CA PRO A 756 -11.63 11.46 7.87
C PRO A 756 -11.66 11.12 9.36
N LEU A 757 -11.97 9.88 9.73
CA LEU A 757 -11.99 9.45 11.13
C LEU A 757 -10.61 9.19 11.74
N LEU A 758 -9.59 8.85 10.94
CA LEU A 758 -8.22 8.68 11.45
C LEU A 758 -7.51 10.03 11.59
N TYR A 759 -7.91 11.01 10.79
CA TYR A 759 -7.31 12.34 10.73
C TYR A 759 -8.31 13.43 11.10
N GLU A 760 -9.26 13.12 11.97
CA GLU A 760 -10.30 14.07 12.42
C GLU A 760 -9.67 15.35 13.01
N TRP A 761 -8.56 15.18 13.74
CA TRP A 761 -7.76 16.27 14.32
C TRP A 761 -7.26 17.30 13.29
N VAL A 762 -7.10 16.91 12.02
CA VAL A 762 -6.65 17.81 10.94
C VAL A 762 -7.78 18.74 10.48
N GLY A 763 -9.03 18.26 10.52
CA GLY A 763 -10.20 18.98 10.02
C GLY A 763 -11.01 19.70 11.09
N ARG A 764 -10.58 19.64 12.36
CA ARG A 764 -11.35 20.18 13.49
C ARG A 764 -11.49 21.69 13.43
N THR A 765 -12.62 22.19 13.93
CA THR A 765 -12.83 23.63 14.13
C THR A 765 -12.18 24.03 15.45
N THR A 766 -11.23 24.96 15.42
CA THR A 766 -10.42 25.34 16.58
C THR A 766 -10.94 26.59 17.27
N THR A 767 -11.46 27.54 16.50
CA THR A 767 -12.22 28.72 16.96
C THR A 767 -13.36 29.00 15.99
N PRO A 768 -14.41 29.76 16.37
CA PRO A 768 -15.37 30.26 15.39
C PRO A 768 -14.61 30.97 14.26
N GLY A 769 -14.74 30.49 13.02
CA GLY A 769 -14.02 31.02 11.86
C GLY A 769 -12.76 30.26 11.44
N ASN A 770 -12.12 29.42 12.27
CA ASN A 770 -10.89 28.71 11.89
C ASN A 770 -11.00 27.18 11.95
N SER A 771 -10.46 26.52 10.94
CA SER A 771 -10.30 25.05 10.90
C SER A 771 -8.88 24.65 10.54
N GLY A 772 -8.40 23.56 11.15
CA GLY A 772 -7.08 22.99 10.92
C GLY A 772 -6.46 22.37 12.19
N PRO A 773 -5.31 21.70 12.05
CA PRO A 773 -4.58 21.16 13.19
C PRO A 773 -3.94 22.28 14.04
N LEU A 774 -3.68 22.06 15.32
CA LEU A 774 -2.90 23.00 16.14
C LEU A 774 -1.45 22.53 16.28
N ALA A 775 -0.53 23.47 16.44
CA ALA A 775 0.87 23.15 16.74
C ALA A 775 0.99 22.35 18.05
N SER A 776 0.12 22.63 19.03
CA SER A 776 0.04 21.90 20.29
C SER A 776 -0.42 20.44 20.15
N ASP A 777 -1.10 20.06 19.06
CA ASP A 777 -1.48 18.66 18.83
C ASP A 777 -0.26 17.77 18.66
N VAL A 778 0.80 18.30 18.06
CA VAL A 778 2.06 17.62 17.77
C VAL A 778 3.17 18.05 18.74
N GLY A 779 2.82 18.78 19.81
CA GLY A 779 3.77 19.34 20.79
C GLY A 779 4.78 20.34 20.21
N ALA A 780 4.48 20.94 19.06
CA ALA A 780 5.30 21.98 18.46
C ALA A 780 4.93 23.36 19.01
N SER A 781 5.94 24.21 19.22
CA SER A 781 5.78 25.61 19.63
C SER A 781 5.38 26.51 18.47
N ARG A 782 5.78 26.16 17.24
CA ARG A 782 5.31 26.79 15.99
C ARG A 782 5.20 25.74 14.89
N TRP A 783 4.23 25.91 14.00
CA TRP A 783 4.01 25.12 12.80
C TRP A 783 3.79 26.03 11.58
N ILE A 784 4.74 26.01 10.65
CA ILE A 784 4.68 26.72 9.38
C ILE A 784 4.49 25.71 8.25
N ASN A 785 3.50 25.89 7.39
CA ASN A 785 3.27 25.04 6.22
C ASN A 785 3.48 25.84 4.93
N LEU A 786 4.41 25.38 4.11
CA LEU A 786 4.70 25.92 2.79
C LEU A 786 3.93 25.13 1.73
N TYR A 787 3.26 25.83 0.81
CA TYR A 787 2.61 25.17 -0.32
C TYR A 787 2.72 25.96 -1.63
N THR A 788 2.66 25.25 -2.75
CA THR A 788 2.46 25.83 -4.08
C THR A 788 1.01 25.60 -4.54
N THR A 789 0.50 26.50 -5.38
CA THR A 789 -0.89 26.42 -5.86
C THR A 789 -1.16 25.20 -6.75
N GLY A 790 -0.15 24.70 -7.45
CA GLY A 790 -0.24 23.52 -8.30
C GLY A 790 0.12 22.21 -7.60
N ASP A 791 0.42 22.21 -6.31
CA ASP A 791 0.70 20.98 -5.57
C ASP A 791 -0.55 20.08 -5.52
N TYR A 792 -0.42 18.90 -6.13
CA TYR A 792 -1.45 17.85 -6.26
C TYR A 792 -1.36 16.79 -5.16
N VAL A 793 -0.44 16.95 -4.22
CA VAL A 793 -0.28 16.07 -3.06
C VAL A 793 -0.73 16.79 -1.81
N GLY A 794 -0.26 18.02 -1.59
CA GLY A 794 -0.52 18.77 -0.36
C GLY A 794 -0.43 20.28 -0.49
N ARG A 795 -1.44 20.98 0.04
CA ARG A 795 -1.55 22.44 0.02
C ARG A 795 -1.76 22.99 1.43
N TRP A 796 -2.54 24.06 1.56
CA TRP A 796 -2.86 24.71 2.83
C TRP A 796 -3.47 23.72 3.82
N LEU A 797 -3.16 23.92 5.10
CA LEU A 797 -3.72 23.17 6.20
C LEU A 797 -4.92 23.91 6.80
N TRP A 798 -4.82 25.22 6.94
CA TRP A 798 -5.79 26.06 7.63
C TRP A 798 -6.72 26.80 6.66
N CYS A 799 -7.95 27.08 7.08
CA CYS A 799 -8.86 27.97 6.33
C CYS A 799 -9.94 28.65 7.18
N ASP A 800 -10.37 29.83 6.71
CA ASP A 800 -11.46 30.67 7.23
C ASP A 800 -12.44 31.10 6.11
N PRO A 801 -13.77 30.99 6.28
CA PRO A 801 -14.47 30.28 7.38
C PRO A 801 -14.14 28.77 7.39
N PRO A 802 -14.42 28.05 8.50
CA PRO A 802 -14.37 26.59 8.51
C PRO A 802 -15.16 26.10 7.31
N PRO A 803 -14.74 25.02 6.63
CA PRO A 803 -15.45 24.52 5.47
C PRO A 803 -16.91 24.32 5.86
N ALA A 804 -17.77 25.23 5.40
CA ALA A 804 -19.20 25.09 5.52
C ALA A 804 -19.52 23.87 4.67
N ILE A 805 -19.64 22.73 5.33
CA ILE A 805 -20.17 21.59 4.64
C ILE A 805 -21.69 21.79 4.59
N ASP A 806 -22.13 22.17 3.40
CA ASP A 806 -23.50 22.15 2.91
C ASP A 806 -24.53 22.92 3.74
N THR A 807 -24.57 24.22 3.50
CA THR A 807 -25.83 24.77 2.99
C THR A 807 -25.67 25.03 1.51
N VAL A 808 -26.67 24.63 0.72
CA VAL A 808 -26.74 24.90 -0.73
C VAL A 808 -26.53 26.41 -0.94
N GLY A 809 -25.33 26.81 -1.37
CA GLY A 809 -24.88 28.21 -1.44
C GLY A 809 -23.50 28.53 -0.82
N GLY A 810 -22.95 27.68 0.06
CA GLY A 810 -21.67 27.91 0.75
C GLY A 810 -20.48 27.13 0.16
N HIS A 811 -20.07 27.40 -1.08
CA HIS A 811 -19.15 26.55 -1.86
C HIS A 811 -17.64 26.94 -1.85
N ALA A 812 -17.15 27.69 -0.85
CA ALA A 812 -15.94 28.50 -1.06
C ALA A 812 -14.58 27.95 -0.58
N THR A 813 -14.44 27.17 0.51
CA THR A 813 -13.12 27.16 1.23
C THR A 813 -12.25 25.90 1.13
N LEU A 814 -12.78 24.66 1.11
CA LEU A 814 -11.94 23.44 1.10
C LEU A 814 -11.17 23.22 -0.21
N TRP A 815 -11.53 23.95 -1.26
CA TRP A 815 -11.00 23.85 -2.61
C TRP A 815 -10.73 25.24 -3.20
N ASN A 816 -10.48 26.24 -2.33
CA ASN A 816 -10.03 27.55 -2.76
C ASN A 816 -8.53 27.48 -3.04
N PRO A 817 -7.98 27.88 -4.21
CA PRO A 817 -6.53 27.88 -4.47
C PRO A 817 -5.65 28.49 -3.36
N ALA A 818 -6.20 29.44 -2.59
CA ALA A 818 -5.61 30.01 -1.38
C ALA A 818 -6.77 30.55 -0.52
N PRO A 819 -7.32 29.76 0.41
CA PRO A 819 -8.36 30.28 1.30
C PRO A 819 -7.80 31.42 2.14
N ALA A 820 -8.67 32.36 2.51
CA ALA A 820 -8.31 33.34 3.52
C ALA A 820 -7.99 32.57 4.82
N PHE A 821 -6.84 32.85 5.39
CA PHE A 821 -6.51 32.46 6.76
C PHE A 821 -5.82 33.66 7.38
N THR A 822 -6.49 34.30 8.33
CA THR A 822 -5.87 35.34 9.15
C THR A 822 -5.28 34.67 10.37
N ALA A 823 -3.98 34.34 10.29
CA ALA A 823 -3.23 33.97 11.48
C ALA A 823 -3.35 35.11 12.51
N ALA A 824 -3.58 34.76 13.79
CA ALA A 824 -3.44 35.75 14.84
C ALA A 824 -2.03 36.37 14.77
N PRO A 825 -1.85 37.69 14.99
CA PRO A 825 -0.53 38.29 15.04
C PRO A 825 0.37 37.54 16.04
N GLY A 826 1.44 36.91 15.57
CA GLY A 826 2.32 36.06 16.39
C GLY A 826 1.82 34.63 16.65
N GLY A 827 0.80 34.17 15.94
CA GLY A 827 0.21 32.84 16.07
C GLY A 827 1.20 31.70 15.83
N ALA A 828 0.94 30.55 16.47
CA ALA A 828 1.78 29.37 16.36
C ALA A 828 1.64 28.67 15.00
N GLU A 829 0.49 28.81 14.34
CA GLU A 829 0.15 28.18 13.06
C GLU A 829 0.17 29.17 11.89
N HIS A 830 0.84 28.81 10.80
CA HIS A 830 0.95 29.70 9.63
C HIS A 830 1.04 28.94 8.29
N ASP A 831 0.19 29.31 7.33
CA ASP A 831 0.24 28.82 5.94
C ASP A 831 0.91 29.85 5.03
N VAL A 832 1.83 29.41 4.16
CA VAL A 832 2.57 30.27 3.23
C VAL A 832 2.42 29.74 1.82
N CYS A 833 1.75 30.53 0.97
CA CYS A 833 1.69 30.26 -0.46
C CYS A 833 2.96 30.77 -1.16
N MET A 834 3.70 29.85 -1.77
CA MET A 834 4.93 30.13 -2.51
C MET A 834 4.68 30.57 -3.97
N GLY A 835 3.40 30.59 -4.39
CA GLY A 835 2.97 30.98 -5.74
C GLY A 835 2.76 29.80 -6.70
N ILE A 836 3.19 29.98 -7.94
CA ILE A 836 3.10 28.94 -8.99
C ILE A 836 4.20 27.90 -8.77
N GLY A 837 3.84 26.63 -8.86
CA GLY A 837 4.76 25.52 -8.66
C GLY A 837 4.02 24.20 -8.52
N ALA A 838 4.78 23.13 -8.31
CA ALA A 838 4.27 21.78 -8.13
C ALA A 838 4.88 21.17 -6.86
N HIS A 839 5.01 19.84 -6.79
CA HIS A 839 5.20 19.14 -5.52
C HIS A 839 6.67 19.02 -5.07
N THR A 840 7.66 18.97 -5.96
CA THR A 840 9.03 18.53 -5.59
C THR A 840 10.02 19.66 -5.32
N HIS A 841 9.78 20.87 -5.85
CA HIS A 841 10.80 21.92 -5.94
C HIS A 841 10.85 22.91 -4.75
N TYR A 842 10.33 22.53 -3.57
CA TYR A 842 10.26 23.43 -2.40
C TYR A 842 11.63 23.88 -1.86
N PHE A 843 12.68 23.04 -2.02
CA PHE A 843 13.99 23.26 -1.41
C PHE A 843 15.14 23.38 -2.41
N GLU A 844 14.86 23.60 -3.69
CA GLU A 844 15.91 23.75 -4.71
C GLU A 844 16.66 25.09 -4.61
N GLN A 845 17.88 25.12 -5.16
CA GLN A 845 18.68 26.34 -5.28
C GLN A 845 17.89 27.42 -6.04
N GLY A 846 17.53 28.49 -5.32
CA GLY A 846 16.64 29.58 -5.79
C GLY A 846 15.42 29.82 -4.87
N GLY A 847 15.07 28.85 -4.02
CA GLY A 847 13.95 28.90 -3.06
C GLY A 847 14.17 29.81 -1.86
N THR A 848 14.46 31.10 -2.07
CA THR A 848 14.74 32.07 -1.00
C THR A 848 13.65 32.14 0.07
N TYR A 849 12.38 31.88 -0.30
CA TYR A 849 11.27 31.85 0.64
C TYR A 849 11.36 30.70 1.66
N ALA A 850 11.72 29.48 1.25
CA ALA A 850 11.85 28.35 2.16
C ALA A 850 13.03 28.56 3.13
N ALA A 851 14.15 29.08 2.61
CA ALA A 851 15.31 29.44 3.44
C ALA A 851 14.96 30.48 4.52
N ARG A 852 14.18 31.52 4.16
CA ARG A 852 13.72 32.55 5.11
C ARG A 852 12.88 31.97 6.24
N TRP A 853 11.97 31.06 5.93
CA TRP A 853 11.13 30.45 6.95
C TRP A 853 11.89 29.48 7.84
N ILE A 854 12.84 28.71 7.30
CA ILE A 854 13.75 27.90 8.11
C ILE A 854 14.57 28.79 9.05
N ASP A 855 15.17 29.88 8.54
CA ASP A 855 15.92 30.84 9.35
C ASP A 855 15.07 31.48 10.46
N SER A 856 13.81 31.79 10.18
CA SER A 856 12.87 32.36 11.16
C SER A 856 12.51 31.42 12.31
N LEU A 857 12.66 30.11 12.12
CA LEU A 857 12.47 29.10 13.16
C LEU A 857 13.76 28.79 13.92
N VAL A 858 14.91 28.97 13.25
CA VAL A 858 16.25 28.86 13.85
C VAL A 858 16.59 30.07 14.73
N SER A 859 16.13 31.27 14.36
CA SER A 859 16.26 32.54 15.11
C SER A 859 15.35 32.53 16.32
#